data_AF-A0A3R7TTG4-F1
#
_entry.id   AF-A0A3R7TTG4-F1
#
_cell.length_a   1.000
_cell.length_b   1.000
_cell.length_c   1.000
_cell.angle_alpha   90.00
_cell.angle_beta   90.00
_cell.angle_gamma   90.00
#
_symmetry.space_group_name_H-M   'P 1'
#
loop_
_entity.id
_entity.type
_entity.pdbx_description
1 polymer ?
#
loop_
_entity_poly.entity_id
_entity_poly.type
_entity_poly.pdbx_seq_one_letter_code
_entity_poly.pdbx_strand_id
1 'polypeptide(L)'
;MRRDEDSIIRNRSFMLEGVLELAADIDSNTQNDDSSETETDIDEAFGTIPEAFVPSEDVNWSDNGYETVFQRQSERKISWAMMSIMVVVYSAMSLLIGLVLNPLAAIPLLFLLAFFGLFLGERWIGKSELNLLGVTWVIISMKILYGTALELNRWEMGSLLPLGLSEVGIALCVLVIFNVVLAYRHSSDAIAAQATLVLLAIGSTAGSVAGEDGVIVMILLAVLLLHGLAIHRSSGNLASLGIAASNLWVGMHAITDGFEIGSLTVVSLDHPLKLFMAMVVVNSANAMVATRFSSSPNWFSSALEHSGIAKPGLWGVSVMLSMIGALMVVGSVRENLAFASAIILLLAISYFSSYLVVRGSSKRSVWMMSSISLSLLIAALLGIENSVFTSSLDPYWAFSAGGAVALVGMLVVHQGKVSNTVLWTGSIGISVLLLVLIPLDGSIEHGLAWVLLIFGTMHSAGGWLAIKRGSASLAGVAALTPWIWPPVLIVIDEVGVTFSSAKELGGVTSGTLEIGGGIFVAYLAISLILSVFVCSRFGGSSLNISSGIIGTSEISASIKQSGTLDLWNLALWIPVSSTALLLLSGQLTSLEAPLILLIISIGHAWFTSIGIRPDSSMSIPIFIGLGGVLLQWIGADASMLILVIAAGVLVPLALSSREPGKDWIGLCVQSGPVLLLMPVASLGSYEASVEWIPDPIICALVVGVATAVVGMFRTNVQNSILPVATVVMVHSSMLCVLTVLDGRVEGIAVAIGVFGMSSIWFVARGEILRELKAIAERDRRREEVLSMGSSTQEQDIHRPVVEDHKNSVTSGQSYVDEVRHFPMIAIGVIGIVCASLVLASFILGPRPILVLSAGSFLVIIVALEGARVRRIGVGMANTLGSDATHAVAVIGIGCAIVFGHTNPSSSVKNLTDLGVAIPVILLLGIATFANGRKGLLERRSLIDWIVYPLTAIRVAGFVIIGSLPAPLSVDPFEGGLLEWVYPFMLLELVLILAIVLDVLVDVQSKNGSSDVSVRSGFREVIFAFSVILLSWGPAGILAVLRGLYSSVKDRRTREAGAIALLLPVSIVSLEPSMSFISSVVGSLIIGELLVFMFILFWGIFVNIERWVAPSVQNAHILLLVLSLTILRLEVGVILLILVSSVVWSYGILRLRRGLRVLGLVDLAIASFGGVMLWLSDMSPTWLLILTTLVSIELAIILWLSQRDMEVLEID
;
A
#
# COMPACT_ATOMS: atom_id res chain seq x y z
N MET A 1 -6.11 -31.83 -27.56
CA MET A 1 -4.89 -31.12 -28.03
C MET A 1 -4.58 -29.94 -27.12
N ARG A 2 -3.55 -30.04 -26.28
CA ARG A 2 -2.90 -28.96 -25.51
C ARG A 2 -1.76 -29.60 -24.72
N ARG A 3 -0.62 -29.79 -25.37
CA ARG A 3 0.61 -30.26 -24.71
C ARG A 3 1.86 -29.53 -25.16
N ASP A 4 1.75 -28.68 -26.19
CA ASP A 4 2.91 -28.04 -26.83
C ASP A 4 3.08 -26.56 -26.44
N GLU A 5 2.08 -25.91 -25.82
CA GLU A 5 2.25 -24.56 -25.24
C GLU A 5 2.95 -24.59 -23.86
N ASP A 6 2.85 -25.72 -23.13
CA ASP A 6 3.54 -25.90 -21.84
C ASP A 6 5.03 -26.17 -22.01
N SER A 7 5.50 -26.68 -23.16
CA SER A 7 6.93 -26.95 -23.36
C SER A 7 7.73 -25.67 -23.56
N ILE A 8 7.15 -24.62 -24.18
CA ILE A 8 7.82 -23.34 -24.44
C ILE A 8 7.82 -22.46 -23.18
N ILE A 9 6.77 -22.52 -22.35
CA ILE A 9 6.74 -21.88 -21.04
C ILE A 9 7.67 -22.61 -20.07
N ARG A 10 7.69 -23.95 -20.08
CA ARG A 10 8.61 -24.77 -19.28
C ARG A 10 10.06 -24.67 -19.73
N ASN A 11 10.35 -24.45 -21.03
CA ASN A 11 11.72 -24.16 -21.48
C ASN A 11 12.14 -22.72 -21.16
N ARG A 12 11.21 -21.77 -21.10
CA ARG A 12 11.51 -20.42 -20.59
C ARG A 12 11.72 -20.39 -19.09
N SER A 13 10.96 -21.17 -18.31
CA SER A 13 11.22 -21.32 -16.88
C SER A 13 12.53 -22.06 -16.64
N PHE A 14 12.82 -23.12 -17.40
CA PHE A 14 14.09 -23.87 -17.31
C PHE A 14 15.32 -23.06 -17.75
N MET A 15 15.18 -22.10 -18.67
CA MET A 15 16.28 -21.20 -19.07
C MET A 15 16.42 -19.97 -18.15
N LEU A 16 15.40 -19.64 -17.35
CA LEU A 16 15.47 -18.62 -16.29
C LEU A 16 15.96 -19.22 -14.96
N GLU A 17 15.58 -20.45 -14.64
CA GLU A 17 16.04 -21.20 -13.45
C GLU A 17 17.42 -21.84 -13.67
N GLY A 18 17.71 -22.39 -14.85
CA GLY A 18 18.98 -23.05 -15.15
C GLY A 18 20.19 -22.11 -15.29
N VAL A 19 19.95 -20.80 -15.48
CA VAL A 19 21.03 -19.78 -15.45
C VAL A 19 21.30 -19.29 -14.02
N LEU A 20 20.35 -19.49 -13.10
CA LEU A 20 20.53 -19.22 -11.67
C LEU A 20 21.22 -20.38 -10.92
N GLU A 21 21.08 -21.63 -11.40
CA GLU A 21 21.83 -22.77 -10.84
C GLU A 21 23.28 -22.87 -11.35
N LEU A 22 23.59 -22.48 -12.60
CA LEU A 22 24.96 -22.61 -13.12
C LEU A 22 25.93 -21.51 -12.65
N ALA A 23 25.43 -20.43 -12.06
CA ALA A 23 26.29 -19.42 -11.41
C ALA A 23 26.65 -19.80 -9.96
N ALA A 24 25.89 -20.71 -9.34
CA ALA A 24 26.15 -21.21 -8.00
C ALA A 24 27.18 -22.36 -7.99
N ASP A 25 27.35 -23.07 -9.11
CA ASP A 25 28.16 -24.30 -9.16
C ASP A 25 29.57 -24.12 -9.77
N ILE A 26 29.98 -22.89 -10.12
CA ILE A 26 31.31 -22.61 -10.72
C ILE A 26 32.29 -21.91 -9.74
N ASP A 27 31.89 -21.59 -8.51
CA ASP A 27 32.81 -21.02 -7.51
C ASP A 27 33.01 -21.89 -6.25
N SER A 28 32.65 -23.18 -6.29
CA SER A 28 32.84 -24.13 -5.18
C SER A 28 34.25 -24.76 -5.12
N ASN A 29 35.28 -24.01 -5.54
CA ASN A 29 36.68 -24.36 -5.29
C ASN A 29 37.37 -23.23 -4.53
N THR A 30 36.93 -22.98 -3.30
CA THR A 30 37.76 -22.30 -2.31
C THR A 30 37.82 -23.13 -1.04
N GLN A 31 39.04 -23.16 -0.51
CA GLN A 31 39.52 -23.95 0.60
C GLN A 31 38.59 -23.91 1.80
N ASN A 32 38.53 -25.03 2.52
CA ASN A 32 38.16 -25.08 3.93
C ASN A 32 39.08 -24.13 4.71
N ASP A 33 38.70 -22.85 4.79
CA ASP A 33 39.05 -22.03 5.93
C ASP A 33 37.98 -22.29 6.99
N ASP A 34 38.43 -22.82 8.12
CA ASP A 34 37.68 -22.91 9.36
C ASP A 34 37.17 -21.52 9.75
N SER A 35 36.01 -21.11 9.22
CA SER A 35 35.26 -20.00 9.78
C SER A 35 34.65 -20.51 11.09
N SER A 36 35.37 -20.27 12.18
CA SER A 36 34.77 -20.22 13.51
C SER A 36 33.44 -19.49 13.40
N GLU A 37 32.34 -20.15 13.75
CA GLU A 37 31.07 -19.48 14.00
C GLU A 37 31.34 -18.34 15.00
N THR A 38 31.43 -17.11 14.51
CA THR A 38 31.36 -15.94 15.37
C THR A 38 29.96 -15.93 15.94
N GLU A 39 29.78 -16.50 17.13
CA GLU A 39 28.62 -16.23 17.98
C GLU A 39 28.42 -14.72 18.01
N THR A 40 27.37 -14.24 17.35
CA THR A 40 26.98 -12.83 17.44
C THR A 40 26.61 -12.57 18.90
N ASP A 41 27.27 -11.62 19.57
CA ASP A 41 26.98 -11.23 20.96
C ASP A 41 25.56 -10.63 21.03
N ILE A 42 24.57 -11.49 21.27
CA ILE A 42 23.17 -11.11 21.39
C ILE A 42 23.01 -10.23 22.63
N ASP A 43 22.47 -9.03 22.44
CA ASP A 43 22.13 -8.13 23.55
C ASP A 43 20.96 -8.72 24.34
N GLU A 44 21.23 -9.46 25.43
CA GLU A 44 20.19 -10.06 26.28
C GLU A 44 19.10 -9.07 26.76
N ALA A 45 19.41 -7.77 26.88
CA ALA A 45 18.43 -6.76 27.28
C ALA A 45 17.47 -6.42 26.14
N PHE A 46 17.99 -6.30 24.92
CA PHE A 46 17.23 -6.00 23.72
C PHE A 46 16.79 -7.23 22.93
N GLY A 47 17.22 -8.43 23.29
CA GLY A 47 16.93 -9.68 22.59
C GLY A 47 17.47 -9.70 21.15
N THR A 48 16.81 -10.48 20.29
CA THR A 48 17.16 -10.59 18.87
C THR A 48 16.50 -9.46 18.07
N ILE A 49 16.87 -8.21 18.37
CA ILE A 49 16.51 -7.10 17.50
C ILE A 49 17.46 -7.13 16.29
N PRO A 50 16.93 -7.27 15.07
CA PRO A 50 17.76 -7.24 13.87
C PRO A 50 18.53 -5.92 13.81
N GLU A 51 19.81 -5.97 13.47
CA GLU A 51 20.55 -4.76 13.13
C GLU A 51 19.82 -4.04 12.00
N ALA A 52 19.64 -2.72 12.11
CA ALA A 52 18.92 -1.93 11.13
C ALA A 52 19.60 -1.96 9.75
N PHE A 53 20.93 -2.05 9.72
CA PHE A 53 21.72 -2.18 8.49
C PHE A 53 22.71 -3.34 8.61
N VAL A 54 22.76 -4.16 7.58
CA VAL A 54 23.61 -5.35 7.47
C VAL A 54 24.40 -5.29 6.14
N PRO A 55 25.63 -5.83 6.05
CA PRO A 55 26.33 -5.96 4.76
C PRO A 55 25.48 -6.68 3.72
N SER A 56 25.49 -6.21 2.47
CA SER A 56 24.63 -6.70 1.38
C SER A 56 24.78 -8.20 1.08
N GLU A 57 25.96 -8.77 1.36
CA GLU A 57 26.28 -10.19 1.13
C GLU A 57 25.63 -11.13 2.16
N ASP A 58 25.50 -10.69 3.42
CA ASP A 58 24.91 -11.47 4.52
C ASP A 58 23.37 -11.49 4.49
N VAL A 59 22.75 -10.71 3.58
CA VAL A 59 21.30 -10.66 3.44
C VAL A 59 20.78 -11.77 2.52
N ASN A 60 21.65 -12.63 1.98
CA ASN A 60 21.18 -13.79 1.21
C ASN A 60 20.43 -14.75 2.14
N TRP A 61 19.12 -14.81 1.96
CA TRP A 61 18.31 -15.80 2.63
C TRP A 61 18.77 -17.17 2.17
N SER A 62 19.29 -17.98 3.10
CA SER A 62 19.25 -19.42 2.94
C SER A 62 17.77 -19.79 2.74
N ASP A 63 17.43 -20.28 1.56
CA ASP A 63 16.09 -20.71 1.13
C ASP A 63 15.67 -22.02 1.84
N ASN A 64 15.85 -22.06 3.16
CA ASN A 64 15.59 -23.23 3.99
C ASN A 64 14.23 -23.08 4.66
N GLY A 65 13.18 -23.58 4.01
CA GLY A 65 12.02 -24.19 4.66
C GLY A 65 11.02 -23.30 5.41
N TYR A 66 11.09 -21.97 5.30
CA TYR A 66 10.20 -21.06 6.04
C TYR A 66 8.75 -21.01 5.51
N GLU A 67 8.50 -21.43 4.26
CA GLU A 67 7.17 -21.35 3.63
C GLU A 67 6.13 -22.28 4.29
N THR A 68 6.56 -23.42 4.84
CA THR A 68 5.67 -24.40 5.46
C THR A 68 5.34 -24.07 6.93
N VAL A 69 6.21 -23.35 7.64
CA VAL A 69 5.97 -22.90 9.03
C VAL A 69 5.09 -21.64 9.07
N PHE A 70 5.19 -20.80 8.03
CA PHE A 70 4.44 -19.54 7.89
C PHE A 70 2.92 -19.75 7.80
N GLN A 71 2.48 -20.78 7.07
CA GLN A 71 1.05 -21.03 6.85
C GLN A 71 0.33 -21.52 8.12
N ARG A 72 0.99 -22.35 8.96
CA ARG A 72 0.40 -22.84 10.23
C ARG A 72 0.20 -21.75 11.28
N GLN A 73 1.06 -20.74 11.34
CA GLN A 73 0.93 -19.66 12.34
C GLN A 73 -0.14 -18.60 11.99
N SER A 74 -0.54 -18.47 10.71
CA SER A 74 -1.49 -17.44 10.28
C SER A 74 -2.91 -17.64 10.82
N GLU A 75 -3.42 -18.88 10.83
CA GLU A 75 -4.78 -19.19 11.32
C GLU A 75 -4.89 -18.94 12.82
N ARG A 76 -3.84 -19.29 13.58
CA ARG A 76 -3.78 -18.99 15.01
C ARG A 76 -3.79 -17.48 15.26
N LYS A 77 -3.04 -16.68 14.50
CA LYS A 77 -3.04 -15.21 14.61
C LYS A 77 -4.43 -14.61 14.35
N ILE A 78 -5.13 -15.09 13.31
CA ILE A 78 -6.49 -14.64 12.99
C ILE A 78 -7.46 -14.99 14.12
N SER A 79 -7.38 -16.21 14.65
CA SER A 79 -8.21 -16.63 15.80
C SER A 79 -7.99 -15.73 17.02
N TRP A 80 -6.74 -15.34 17.32
CA TRP A 80 -6.40 -14.44 18.42
C TRP A 80 -6.93 -13.00 18.21
N ALA A 81 -6.80 -12.47 17.00
CA ALA A 81 -7.36 -11.16 16.65
C ALA A 81 -8.89 -11.16 16.80
N MET A 82 -9.54 -12.21 16.29
CA MET A 82 -10.99 -12.40 16.38
C MET A 82 -11.49 -12.53 17.82
N MET A 83 -10.78 -13.26 18.68
CA MET A 83 -11.10 -13.31 20.11
C MET A 83 -10.98 -11.93 20.78
N SER A 84 -9.98 -11.13 20.39
CA SER A 84 -9.82 -9.77 20.92
C SER A 84 -10.96 -8.85 20.49
N ILE A 85 -11.37 -8.92 19.21
CA ILE A 85 -12.53 -8.21 18.68
C ILE A 85 -13.80 -8.65 19.42
N MET A 86 -13.98 -9.95 19.64
CA MET A 86 -15.12 -10.48 20.40
C MET A 86 -15.20 -9.86 21.79
N VAL A 87 -14.08 -9.71 22.52
CA VAL A 87 -14.07 -9.03 23.83
C VAL A 87 -14.57 -7.58 23.71
N VAL A 88 -14.12 -6.85 22.70
CA VAL A 88 -14.52 -5.44 22.47
C VAL A 88 -16.00 -5.34 22.12
N VAL A 89 -16.49 -6.15 21.17
CA VAL A 89 -17.88 -6.11 20.71
C VAL A 89 -18.85 -6.52 21.83
N TYR A 90 -18.54 -7.56 22.61
CA TYR A 90 -19.37 -7.93 23.76
C TYR A 90 -19.33 -6.88 24.87
N SER A 91 -18.19 -6.20 25.08
CA SER A 91 -18.10 -5.08 26.03
C SER A 91 -18.96 -3.89 25.57
N ALA A 92 -18.93 -3.55 24.29
CA ALA A 92 -19.75 -2.50 23.70
C ALA A 92 -21.25 -2.86 23.76
N MET A 93 -21.61 -4.10 23.41
CA MET A 93 -22.97 -4.61 23.54
C MET A 93 -23.47 -4.53 24.99
N SER A 94 -22.66 -4.94 25.96
CA SER A 94 -22.98 -4.82 27.39
C SER A 94 -23.22 -3.38 27.83
N LEU A 95 -22.37 -2.45 27.40
CA LEU A 95 -22.54 -1.02 27.68
C LEU A 95 -23.85 -0.50 27.06
N LEU A 96 -24.12 -0.84 25.79
CA LEU A 96 -25.34 -0.44 25.09
C LEU A 96 -26.60 -1.02 25.73
N ILE A 97 -26.57 -2.27 26.20
CA ILE A 97 -27.67 -2.85 26.99
C ILE A 97 -27.96 -1.98 28.21
N GLY A 98 -26.91 -1.54 28.92
CA GLY A 98 -27.06 -0.73 30.12
C GLY A 98 -27.53 0.71 29.88
N LEU A 99 -27.23 1.28 28.71
CA LEU A 99 -27.61 2.64 28.33
C LEU A 99 -28.96 2.73 27.61
N VAL A 100 -29.30 1.73 26.79
CA VAL A 100 -30.48 1.76 25.90
C VAL A 100 -31.71 1.13 26.55
N LEU A 101 -31.53 0.08 27.36
CA LEU A 101 -32.64 -0.62 27.99
C LEU A 101 -32.94 -0.07 29.38
N ASN A 102 -34.20 -0.16 29.80
CA ASN A 102 -34.60 0.19 31.16
C ASN A 102 -33.88 -0.70 32.20
N PRO A 103 -33.58 -0.21 33.41
CA PRO A 103 -32.85 -0.97 34.43
C PRO A 103 -33.46 -2.34 34.75
N LEU A 104 -34.80 -2.43 34.71
CA LEU A 104 -35.56 -3.67 34.93
C LEU A 104 -35.24 -4.77 33.90
N ALA A 105 -34.92 -4.39 32.67
CA ALA A 105 -34.53 -5.30 31.59
C ALA A 105 -33.00 -5.46 31.47
N ALA A 106 -32.25 -4.37 31.66
CA ALA A 106 -30.79 -4.35 31.54
C ALA A 106 -30.11 -5.22 32.61
N ILE A 107 -30.47 -5.06 33.89
CA ILE A 107 -29.82 -5.77 35.01
C ILE A 107 -29.91 -7.30 34.83
N PRO A 108 -31.11 -7.91 34.63
CA PRO A 108 -31.20 -9.35 34.44
C PRO A 108 -30.47 -9.84 33.18
N LEU A 109 -30.50 -9.06 32.08
CA LEU A 109 -29.87 -9.43 30.82
C LEU A 109 -28.33 -9.46 30.95
N LEU A 110 -27.74 -8.46 31.63
CA LEU A 110 -26.31 -8.40 31.87
C LEU A 110 -25.83 -9.51 32.82
N PHE A 111 -26.58 -9.79 33.88
CA PHE A 111 -26.28 -10.94 34.75
C PHE A 111 -26.39 -12.26 33.99
N LEU A 112 -27.45 -12.45 33.19
CA LEU A 112 -27.61 -13.65 32.37
C LEU A 112 -26.44 -13.81 31.41
N LEU A 113 -26.02 -12.74 30.73
CA LEU A 113 -24.88 -12.76 29.81
C LEU A 113 -23.56 -13.09 30.53
N ALA A 114 -23.33 -12.49 31.70
CA ALA A 114 -22.13 -12.76 32.52
C ALA A 114 -22.11 -14.19 33.06
N PHE A 115 -23.22 -14.72 33.57
CA PHE A 115 -23.30 -16.10 34.04
C PHE A 115 -23.20 -17.10 32.89
N PHE A 116 -23.81 -16.81 31.74
CA PHE A 116 -23.68 -17.62 30.54
C PHE A 116 -22.22 -17.68 30.07
N GLY A 117 -21.52 -16.55 30.07
CA GLY A 117 -20.10 -16.51 29.74
C GLY A 117 -19.23 -17.28 30.75
N LEU A 118 -19.46 -17.15 32.06
CA LEU A 118 -18.75 -17.94 33.08
C LEU A 118 -19.03 -19.45 32.93
N PHE A 119 -20.26 -19.83 32.59
CA PHE A 119 -20.64 -21.22 32.33
C PHE A 119 -19.90 -21.79 31.10
N LEU A 120 -19.83 -21.03 30.00
CA LEU A 120 -19.05 -21.41 28.82
C LEU A 120 -17.56 -21.49 29.15
N GLY A 121 -17.04 -20.52 29.90
CA GLY A 121 -15.66 -20.47 30.37
C GLY A 121 -15.26 -21.72 31.16
N GLU A 122 -16.03 -22.08 32.19
CA GLU A 122 -15.80 -23.29 32.99
C GLU A 122 -15.83 -24.56 32.13
N ARG A 123 -16.77 -24.66 31.18
CA ARG A 123 -16.92 -25.84 30.31
C ARG A 123 -15.79 -25.97 29.28
N TRP A 124 -15.27 -24.86 28.78
CA TRP A 124 -14.33 -24.83 27.65
C TRP A 124 -12.87 -24.77 28.07
N ILE A 125 -12.53 -24.14 29.21
CA ILE A 125 -11.15 -24.11 29.73
C ILE A 125 -10.59 -25.53 29.94
N GLY A 126 -11.44 -26.48 30.32
CA GLY A 126 -11.05 -27.89 30.50
C GLY A 126 -10.74 -28.65 29.22
N LYS A 127 -10.98 -28.08 28.03
CA LYS A 127 -10.69 -28.69 26.73
C LYS A 127 -9.51 -27.97 26.08
N SER A 128 -8.48 -28.70 25.63
CA SER A 128 -7.28 -28.12 25.02
C SER A 128 -7.60 -27.22 23.82
N GLU A 129 -8.47 -27.67 22.92
CA GLU A 129 -8.88 -26.95 21.70
C GLU A 129 -9.63 -25.65 21.98
N LEU A 130 -10.45 -25.61 23.05
CA LEU A 130 -11.32 -24.47 23.39
C LEU A 130 -10.81 -23.66 24.58
N ASN A 131 -9.59 -23.95 25.07
CA ASN A 131 -9.08 -23.34 26.30
C ASN A 131 -9.04 -21.80 26.18
N LEU A 132 -8.52 -21.30 25.07
CA LEU A 132 -8.41 -19.87 24.79
C LEU A 132 -9.79 -19.21 24.74
N LEU A 133 -10.75 -19.78 23.98
CA LEU A 133 -12.12 -19.24 23.92
C LEU A 133 -12.82 -19.28 25.29
N GLY A 134 -12.56 -20.32 26.10
CA GLY A 134 -13.04 -20.40 27.47
C GLY A 134 -12.49 -19.27 28.35
N VAL A 135 -11.18 -19.01 28.30
CA VAL A 135 -10.55 -17.86 28.99
C VAL A 135 -11.16 -16.54 28.50
N THR A 136 -11.38 -16.38 27.19
CA THR A 136 -12.02 -15.18 26.60
C THR A 136 -13.43 -14.94 27.15
N TRP A 137 -14.24 -15.98 27.32
CA TRP A 137 -15.57 -15.84 27.92
C TRP A 137 -15.54 -15.46 29.40
N VAL A 138 -14.55 -15.94 30.18
CA VAL A 138 -14.35 -15.49 31.56
C VAL A 138 -13.95 -14.01 31.59
N ILE A 139 -13.06 -13.58 30.71
CA ILE A 139 -12.65 -12.17 30.53
C ILE A 139 -13.84 -11.27 30.18
N ILE A 140 -14.70 -11.69 29.25
CA ILE A 140 -15.93 -10.98 28.86
C ILE A 140 -16.88 -10.87 30.05
N SER A 141 -17.10 -11.98 30.75
CA SER A 141 -18.01 -12.02 31.91
C SER A 141 -17.56 -11.09 33.03
N MET A 142 -16.26 -11.08 33.34
CA MET A 142 -15.71 -10.16 34.33
C MET A 142 -15.85 -8.70 33.90
N LYS A 143 -15.60 -8.36 32.63
CA LYS A 143 -15.84 -7.01 32.11
C LYS A 143 -17.30 -6.58 32.23
N ILE A 144 -18.24 -7.47 31.90
CA ILE A 144 -19.69 -7.21 32.07
C ILE A 144 -20.02 -6.95 33.53
N LEU A 145 -19.48 -7.76 34.47
CA LEU A 145 -19.70 -7.57 35.91
C LEU A 145 -19.11 -6.25 36.43
N TYR A 146 -17.89 -5.90 36.02
CA TYR A 146 -17.29 -4.60 36.38
C TYR A 146 -18.10 -3.43 35.81
N GLY A 147 -18.51 -3.50 34.54
CA GLY A 147 -19.34 -2.47 33.92
C GLY A 147 -20.71 -2.34 34.60
N THR A 148 -21.34 -3.47 34.91
CA THR A 148 -22.61 -3.51 35.66
C THR A 148 -22.43 -2.85 37.03
N ALA A 149 -21.35 -3.15 37.77
CA ALA A 149 -21.09 -2.55 39.08
C ALA A 149 -20.94 -1.02 39.02
N LEU A 150 -20.36 -0.48 37.95
CA LEU A 150 -20.27 0.97 37.72
C LEU A 150 -21.64 1.59 37.42
N GLU A 151 -22.47 0.91 36.61
CA GLU A 151 -23.81 1.40 36.24
C GLU A 151 -24.83 1.34 37.40
N LEU A 152 -24.58 0.57 38.46
CA LEU A 152 -25.43 0.56 39.67
C LEU A 152 -25.49 1.91 40.40
N ASN A 153 -24.53 2.81 40.19
CA ASN A 153 -24.59 4.19 40.70
C ASN A 153 -25.51 5.08 39.83
N ARG A 154 -25.74 4.71 38.57
CA ARG A 154 -26.48 5.53 37.61
C ARG A 154 -27.96 5.14 37.53
N TRP A 155 -28.29 3.86 37.68
CA TRP A 155 -29.67 3.41 37.57
C TRP A 155 -30.52 3.78 38.79
N GLU A 156 -31.76 4.20 38.53
CA GLU A 156 -32.76 4.44 39.56
C GLU A 156 -33.72 3.24 39.62
N MET A 157 -33.68 2.47 40.72
CA MET A 157 -34.59 1.36 40.96
C MET A 157 -35.02 1.30 42.43
N GLY A 158 -36.23 1.78 42.69
CA GLY A 158 -36.84 1.75 44.02
C GLY A 158 -35.97 2.46 45.07
N SER A 159 -35.93 1.93 46.30
CA SER A 159 -35.08 2.44 47.39
C SER A 159 -33.70 1.79 47.47
N LEU A 160 -33.35 0.92 46.50
CA LEU A 160 -32.15 0.08 46.54
C LEU A 160 -31.03 0.62 45.65
N LEU A 161 -31.37 1.37 44.60
CA LEU A 161 -30.44 2.08 43.71
C LEU A 161 -30.85 3.56 43.62
N PRO A 162 -29.90 4.50 43.45
CA PRO A 162 -28.48 4.30 43.12
C PRO A 162 -27.60 3.92 44.32
N LEU A 163 -26.52 3.16 44.08
CA LEU A 163 -25.48 2.87 45.09
C LEU A 163 -24.57 4.08 45.32
N GLY A 164 -24.11 4.29 46.56
CA GLY A 164 -23.10 5.30 46.87
C GLY A 164 -21.71 4.96 46.31
N LEU A 165 -20.84 5.95 46.09
CA LEU A 165 -19.49 5.73 45.54
C LEU A 165 -18.64 4.76 46.39
N SER A 166 -18.78 4.79 47.71
CA SER A 166 -18.08 3.87 48.62
C SER A 166 -18.55 2.42 48.43
N GLU A 167 -19.85 2.21 48.20
CA GLU A 167 -20.45 0.90 47.97
C GLU A 167 -20.03 0.32 46.61
N VAL A 168 -19.96 1.17 45.58
CA VAL A 168 -19.40 0.81 44.26
C VAL A 168 -17.93 0.43 44.38
N GLY A 169 -17.13 1.21 45.14
CA GLY A 169 -15.72 0.90 45.39
C GLY A 169 -15.53 -0.45 46.10
N ILE A 170 -16.37 -0.77 47.09
CA ILE A 170 -16.38 -2.08 47.77
C ILE A 170 -16.78 -3.18 46.78
N ALA A 171 -17.84 -2.99 45.98
CA ALA A 171 -18.27 -3.96 44.98
C ALA A 171 -17.17 -4.26 43.96
N LEU A 172 -16.47 -3.24 43.47
CA LEU A 172 -15.32 -3.39 42.57
C LEU A 172 -14.15 -4.12 43.24
N CYS A 173 -13.83 -3.81 44.51
CA CYS A 173 -12.80 -4.53 45.26
C CYS A 173 -13.14 -6.02 45.44
N VAL A 174 -14.40 -6.34 45.75
CA VAL A 174 -14.88 -7.73 45.83
C VAL A 174 -14.75 -8.43 44.48
N LEU A 175 -15.11 -7.75 43.38
CA LEU A 175 -14.94 -8.28 42.02
C LEU A 175 -13.46 -8.44 41.65
N VAL A 176 -12.56 -7.57 42.09
CA VAL A 176 -11.10 -7.73 41.93
C VAL A 176 -10.61 -8.98 42.65
N ILE A 177 -11.02 -9.21 43.91
CA ILE A 177 -10.69 -10.44 44.65
C ILE A 177 -11.24 -11.66 43.92
N PHE A 178 -12.51 -11.62 43.49
CA PHE A 178 -13.13 -12.70 42.72
C PHE A 178 -12.37 -13.00 41.43
N ASN A 179 -11.93 -11.96 40.71
CA ASN A 179 -11.14 -12.10 39.50
C ASN A 179 -9.76 -12.72 39.76
N VAL A 180 -9.08 -12.32 40.84
CA VAL A 180 -7.83 -12.95 41.28
C VAL A 180 -8.07 -14.43 41.60
N VAL A 181 -9.15 -14.78 42.30
CA VAL A 181 -9.53 -16.18 42.58
C VAL A 181 -9.76 -16.96 41.29
N LEU A 182 -10.47 -16.40 40.31
CA LEU A 182 -10.64 -17.01 38.99
C LEU A 182 -9.30 -17.20 38.25
N ALA A 183 -8.40 -16.23 38.35
CA ALA A 183 -7.06 -16.32 37.76
C ALA A 183 -6.21 -17.45 38.38
N TYR A 184 -6.36 -17.70 39.69
CA TYR A 184 -5.75 -18.85 40.35
C TYR A 184 -6.43 -20.16 39.98
N ARG A 185 -7.77 -20.20 39.95
CA ARG A 185 -8.55 -21.39 39.57
C ARG A 185 -8.22 -21.86 38.16
N HIS A 186 -8.13 -20.94 37.21
CA HIS A 186 -7.87 -21.24 35.80
C HIS A 186 -6.39 -21.12 35.42
N SER A 187 -5.50 -20.84 36.37
CA SER A 187 -4.05 -20.63 36.14
C SER A 187 -3.75 -19.68 34.96
N SER A 188 -4.51 -18.60 34.82
CA SER A 188 -4.44 -17.70 33.67
C SER A 188 -3.93 -16.31 34.07
N ASP A 189 -2.81 -15.90 33.48
CA ASP A 189 -2.26 -14.56 33.65
C ASP A 189 -3.17 -13.49 33.04
N ALA A 190 -3.91 -13.81 31.97
CA ALA A 190 -4.79 -12.86 31.27
C ALA A 190 -6.00 -12.43 32.14
N ILE A 191 -6.50 -13.36 32.97
CA ILE A 191 -7.55 -13.07 33.95
C ILE A 191 -6.98 -12.19 35.08
N ALA A 192 -5.78 -12.50 35.58
CA ALA A 192 -5.09 -11.70 36.60
C ALA A 192 -4.79 -10.27 36.13
N ALA A 193 -4.43 -10.08 34.86
CA ALA A 193 -4.16 -8.78 34.27
C ALA A 193 -5.35 -7.81 34.33
N GLN A 194 -6.58 -8.30 34.23
CA GLN A 194 -7.78 -7.47 34.36
C GLN A 194 -7.93 -6.91 35.79
N ALA A 195 -7.73 -7.76 36.80
CA ALA A 195 -7.79 -7.37 38.21
C ALA A 195 -6.80 -6.24 38.51
N THR A 196 -5.61 -6.32 37.91
CA THR A 196 -4.56 -5.31 38.00
C THR A 196 -4.99 -3.94 37.44
N LEU A 197 -5.53 -3.89 36.22
CA LEU A 197 -5.96 -2.63 35.60
C LEU A 197 -7.13 -2.00 36.36
N VAL A 198 -8.07 -2.82 36.84
CA VAL A 198 -9.19 -2.35 37.66
C VAL A 198 -8.70 -1.84 39.01
N LEU A 199 -7.70 -2.49 39.64
CA LEU A 199 -7.12 -2.02 40.90
C LEU A 199 -6.44 -0.65 40.75
N LEU A 200 -5.75 -0.41 39.63
CA LEU A 200 -5.19 0.91 39.32
C LEU A 200 -6.30 1.96 39.12
N ALA A 201 -7.38 1.62 38.43
CA ALA A 201 -8.54 2.51 38.28
C ALA A 201 -9.21 2.84 39.63
N ILE A 202 -9.40 1.84 40.51
CA ILE A 202 -9.88 2.06 41.89
C ILE A 202 -8.90 2.96 42.65
N GLY A 203 -7.59 2.70 42.54
CA GLY A 203 -6.55 3.49 43.20
C GLY A 203 -6.56 4.96 42.78
N SER A 204 -6.75 5.25 41.50
CA SER A 204 -6.91 6.61 40.98
C SER A 204 -8.11 7.35 41.57
N THR A 205 -9.18 6.62 41.88
CA THR A 205 -10.43 7.21 42.38
C THR A 205 -10.44 7.48 43.87
N ALA A 206 -9.49 6.89 44.61
CA ALA A 206 -9.24 7.26 45.99
C ALA A 206 -8.85 8.75 46.13
N GLY A 207 -8.35 9.37 45.06
CA GLY A 207 -8.11 10.82 45.00
C GLY A 207 -9.35 11.67 45.24
N SER A 208 -10.53 11.16 44.88
CA SER A 208 -11.81 11.84 45.15
C SER A 208 -12.11 12.05 46.63
N VAL A 209 -11.51 11.21 47.49
CA VAL A 209 -11.69 11.24 48.94
C VAL A 209 -10.47 11.86 49.63
N ALA A 210 -9.26 11.58 49.15
CA ALA A 210 -8.00 11.88 49.83
C ALA A 210 -7.04 12.81 49.05
N GLY A 211 -7.50 13.43 47.96
CA GLY A 211 -6.71 14.36 47.14
C GLY A 211 -5.50 13.70 46.46
N GLU A 212 -4.54 14.52 46.04
CA GLU A 212 -3.30 14.07 45.38
C GLU A 212 -2.55 13.00 46.19
N ASP A 213 -2.49 13.16 47.52
CA ASP A 213 -1.75 12.25 48.40
C ASP A 213 -2.40 10.86 48.40
N GLY A 214 -3.73 10.81 48.32
CA GLY A 214 -4.50 9.58 48.15
C GLY A 214 -4.19 8.86 46.84
N VAL A 215 -4.11 9.61 45.73
CA VAL A 215 -3.74 9.08 44.41
C VAL A 215 -2.34 8.47 44.45
N ILE A 216 -1.35 9.21 44.95
CA ILE A 216 0.05 8.76 44.99
C ILE A 216 0.19 7.49 45.83
N VAL A 217 -0.36 7.48 47.06
CA VAL A 217 -0.27 6.32 47.96
C VAL A 217 -0.94 5.10 47.33
N MET A 218 -2.13 5.27 46.74
CA MET A 218 -2.89 4.14 46.19
C MET A 218 -2.30 3.64 44.86
N ILE A 219 -1.75 4.50 44.01
CA ILE A 219 -0.98 4.07 42.84
C ILE A 219 0.26 3.32 43.28
N LEU A 220 1.04 3.82 44.23
CA LEU A 220 2.23 3.12 44.74
C LEU A 220 1.85 1.76 45.34
N LEU A 221 0.77 1.67 46.11
CA LEU A 221 0.26 0.42 46.65
C LEU A 221 -0.15 -0.55 45.53
N ALA A 222 -0.89 -0.07 44.52
CA ALA A 222 -1.28 -0.88 43.37
C ALA A 222 -0.07 -1.39 42.59
N VAL A 223 0.95 -0.54 42.38
CA VAL A 223 2.20 -0.90 41.71
C VAL A 223 2.97 -1.95 42.50
N LEU A 224 3.05 -1.83 43.84
CA LEU A 224 3.70 -2.83 44.69
C LEU A 224 2.94 -4.16 44.70
N LEU A 225 1.61 -4.14 44.80
CA LEU A 225 0.78 -5.35 44.77
C LEU A 225 0.88 -6.06 43.42
N LEU A 226 0.92 -5.31 42.33
CA LEU A 226 1.08 -5.82 40.97
C LEU A 226 2.43 -6.51 40.81
N HIS A 227 3.53 -5.82 41.13
CA HIS A 227 4.86 -6.40 41.06
C HIS A 227 5.02 -7.58 42.03
N GLY A 228 4.38 -7.52 43.19
CA GLY A 228 4.29 -8.63 44.14
C GLY A 228 3.61 -9.85 43.54
N LEU A 229 2.48 -9.68 42.84
CA LEU A 229 1.77 -10.75 42.14
C LEU A 229 2.63 -11.34 41.01
N ALA A 230 3.33 -10.50 40.24
CA ALA A 230 4.24 -10.92 39.19
C ALA A 230 5.41 -11.75 39.75
N ILE A 231 5.99 -11.32 40.88
CA ILE A 231 7.06 -12.04 41.59
C ILE A 231 6.54 -13.38 42.13
N HIS A 232 5.38 -13.39 42.78
CA HIS A 232 4.81 -14.61 43.37
C HIS A 232 4.44 -15.64 42.30
N ARG A 233 3.87 -15.21 41.16
CA ARG A 233 3.53 -16.08 40.04
C ARG A 233 4.74 -16.40 39.14
N SER A 234 5.90 -15.77 39.37
CA SER A 234 7.07 -15.82 38.48
C SER A 234 6.70 -15.55 37.02
N SER A 235 5.81 -14.58 36.78
CA SER A 235 5.22 -14.31 35.46
C SER A 235 5.84 -13.07 34.81
N GLY A 236 6.53 -13.27 33.68
CA GLY A 236 7.01 -12.18 32.83
C GLY A 236 5.87 -11.37 32.20
N ASN A 237 4.72 -11.99 31.93
CA ASN A 237 3.53 -11.31 31.42
C ASN A 237 3.06 -10.22 32.39
N LEU A 238 2.86 -10.58 33.66
CA LEU A 238 2.41 -9.65 34.69
C LEU A 238 3.49 -8.61 35.04
N ALA A 239 4.76 -8.99 35.01
CA ALA A 239 5.87 -8.06 35.20
C ALA A 239 5.90 -6.97 34.12
N SER A 240 5.84 -7.38 32.84
CA SER A 240 5.85 -6.43 31.71
C SER A 240 4.62 -5.52 31.68
N LEU A 241 3.42 -6.08 31.96
CA LEU A 241 2.20 -5.29 32.10
C LEU A 241 2.28 -4.29 33.27
N GLY A 242 2.91 -4.68 34.38
CA GLY A 242 3.09 -3.82 35.55
C GLY A 242 3.94 -2.60 35.31
N ILE A 243 5.07 -2.81 34.66
CA ILE A 243 5.98 -1.74 34.28
C ILE A 243 5.28 -0.78 33.31
N ALA A 244 4.57 -1.32 32.30
CA ALA A 244 3.84 -0.51 31.34
C ALA A 244 2.70 0.29 31.98
N ALA A 245 1.82 -0.38 32.74
CA ALA A 245 0.63 0.22 33.32
C ALA A 245 1.00 1.29 34.35
N SER A 246 2.00 1.06 35.21
CA SER A 246 2.40 2.01 36.25
C SER A 246 2.90 3.35 35.69
N ASN A 247 3.76 3.32 34.66
CA ASN A 247 4.27 4.54 34.03
C ASN A 247 3.21 5.26 33.18
N LEU A 248 2.34 4.51 32.47
CA LEU A 248 1.23 5.09 31.72
C LEU A 248 0.20 5.76 32.65
N TRP A 249 -0.09 5.15 33.80
CA TRP A 249 -1.06 5.68 34.77
C TRP A 249 -0.56 6.96 35.43
N VAL A 250 0.70 7.03 35.86
CA VAL A 250 1.29 8.28 36.38
C VAL A 250 1.29 9.36 35.30
N GLY A 251 1.63 9.01 34.06
CA GLY A 251 1.54 9.91 32.90
C GLY A 251 0.14 10.45 32.65
N MET A 252 -0.89 9.61 32.76
CA MET A 252 -2.30 9.99 32.64
C MET A 252 -2.70 11.03 33.70
N HIS A 253 -2.31 10.81 34.96
CA HIS A 253 -2.59 11.75 36.04
C HIS A 253 -1.83 13.08 35.92
N ALA A 254 -0.67 13.08 35.25
CA ALA A 254 0.10 14.29 35.00
C ALA A 254 -0.47 15.12 33.83
N ILE A 255 -0.96 14.47 32.76
CA ILE A 255 -1.43 15.16 31.54
C ILE A 255 -2.90 15.60 31.59
N THR A 256 -3.70 15.05 32.51
CA THR A 256 -5.14 15.36 32.60
C THR A 256 -5.44 16.26 33.79
N ASP A 257 -6.32 17.25 33.61
CA ASP A 257 -6.86 18.10 34.69
C ASP A 257 -7.86 17.36 35.61
N GLY A 258 -7.84 16.02 35.58
CA GLY A 258 -8.87 15.15 36.13
C GLY A 258 -10.01 14.88 35.16
N PHE A 259 -10.62 13.69 35.26
CA PHE A 259 -11.75 13.29 34.41
C PHE A 259 -12.61 12.21 35.07
N GLU A 260 -13.83 12.04 34.57
CA GLU A 260 -14.78 11.05 35.09
C GLU A 260 -14.86 9.83 34.16
N ILE A 261 -14.67 8.62 34.70
CA ILE A 261 -14.93 7.35 34.03
C ILE A 261 -16.15 6.71 34.67
N GLY A 262 -17.32 6.79 34.05
CA GLY A 262 -18.51 6.19 34.65
C GLY A 262 -18.95 6.96 35.91
N SER A 263 -18.76 6.36 37.07
CA SER A 263 -18.95 6.96 38.40
C SER A 263 -17.64 7.26 39.14
N LEU A 264 -16.50 7.08 38.47
CA LEU A 264 -15.16 7.16 39.04
C LEU A 264 -14.53 8.50 38.66
N THR A 265 -14.20 9.33 39.66
CA THR A 265 -13.53 10.61 39.47
C THR A 265 -12.02 10.45 39.63
N VAL A 266 -11.26 10.74 38.57
CA VAL A 266 -9.79 10.73 38.54
C VAL A 266 -9.29 12.15 38.81
N VAL A 267 -8.36 12.30 39.76
CA VAL A 267 -7.80 13.61 40.18
C VAL A 267 -6.41 13.81 39.57
N SER A 268 -6.06 15.02 39.15
CA SER A 268 -4.73 15.35 38.60
C SER A 268 -3.61 15.29 39.64
N LEU A 269 -2.36 15.19 39.18
CA LEU A 269 -1.15 15.31 40.01
C LEU A 269 -0.39 16.59 39.65
N ASP A 270 -0.75 17.70 40.30
CA ASP A 270 -0.28 19.03 39.91
C ASP A 270 1.03 19.41 40.63
N HIS A 271 1.23 18.93 41.88
CA HIS A 271 2.38 19.33 42.67
C HIS A 271 3.71 18.75 42.13
N PRO A 272 4.67 19.58 41.63
CA PRO A 272 5.86 19.09 40.93
C PRO A 272 6.75 18.17 41.76
N LEU A 273 7.02 18.55 43.02
CA LEU A 273 7.82 17.73 43.93
C LEU A 273 7.18 16.36 44.22
N LYS A 274 5.86 16.30 44.42
CA LYS A 274 5.16 15.05 44.70
C LYS A 274 5.16 14.12 43.48
N LEU A 275 4.91 14.68 42.30
CA LEU A 275 4.99 13.96 41.03
C LEU A 275 6.41 13.43 40.78
N PHE A 276 7.45 14.25 41.02
CA PHE A 276 8.85 13.85 40.90
C PHE A 276 9.19 12.70 41.83
N MET A 277 8.78 12.77 43.10
CA MET A 277 9.02 11.71 44.08
C MET A 277 8.26 10.42 43.74
N ALA A 278 7.02 10.51 43.27
CA ALA A 278 6.27 9.35 42.78
C ALA A 278 7.01 8.68 41.60
N MET A 279 7.50 9.49 40.65
CA MET A 279 8.28 9.00 39.50
C MET A 279 9.61 8.36 39.90
N VAL A 280 10.29 8.86 40.92
CA VAL A 280 11.50 8.21 41.47
C VAL A 280 11.19 6.79 41.93
N VAL A 281 10.13 6.62 42.74
CA VAL A 281 9.77 5.31 43.31
C VAL A 281 9.28 4.35 42.22
N VAL A 282 8.37 4.81 41.34
CA VAL A 282 7.81 3.98 40.26
C VAL A 282 8.89 3.54 39.28
N ASN A 283 9.75 4.46 38.79
CA ASN A 283 10.80 4.09 37.83
C ASN A 283 11.90 3.22 38.46
N SER A 284 12.22 3.42 39.74
CA SER A 284 13.16 2.55 40.45
C SER A 284 12.60 1.13 40.63
N ALA A 285 11.32 1.00 41.01
CA ALA A 285 10.65 -0.28 41.12
C ALA A 285 10.54 -1.00 39.76
N ASN A 286 10.19 -0.26 38.71
CA ASN A 286 10.10 -0.78 37.34
C ASN A 286 11.47 -1.23 36.82
N ALA A 287 12.53 -0.44 37.02
CA ALA A 287 13.90 -0.81 36.65
C ALA A 287 14.38 -2.07 37.40
N MET A 288 14.03 -2.24 38.67
CA MET A 288 14.34 -3.45 39.43
C MET A 288 13.63 -4.69 38.86
N VAL A 289 12.34 -4.59 38.58
CA VAL A 289 11.54 -5.69 38.02
C VAL A 289 12.02 -6.03 36.61
N ALA A 290 12.28 -5.03 35.77
CA ALA A 290 12.83 -5.21 34.43
C ALA A 290 14.19 -5.93 34.46
N THR A 291 15.04 -5.62 35.45
CA THR A 291 16.32 -6.32 35.66
C THR A 291 16.12 -7.78 36.07
N ARG A 292 15.12 -8.06 36.93
CA ARG A 292 14.86 -9.41 37.45
C ARG A 292 14.27 -10.34 36.40
N PHE A 293 13.36 -9.82 35.57
CA PHE A 293 12.63 -10.58 34.57
C PHE A 293 13.15 -10.35 33.14
N SER A 294 14.36 -9.80 32.98
CA SER A 294 14.91 -9.33 31.69
C SER A 294 14.78 -10.35 30.55
N SER A 295 15.01 -11.62 30.84
CA SER A 295 14.96 -12.74 29.89
C SER A 295 13.68 -13.59 29.97
N SER A 296 12.70 -13.20 30.78
CA SER A 296 11.45 -13.97 30.93
C SER A 296 10.52 -13.80 29.73
N PRO A 297 9.82 -14.88 29.30
CA PRO A 297 8.84 -14.78 28.23
C PRO A 297 7.69 -13.86 28.63
N ASN A 298 7.20 -13.06 27.69
CA ASN A 298 6.13 -12.11 27.95
C ASN A 298 5.28 -11.83 26.70
N TRP A 299 4.03 -11.43 26.91
CA TRP A 299 3.06 -11.17 25.85
C TRP A 299 3.52 -10.12 24.85
N PHE A 300 4.16 -9.04 25.28
CA PHE A 300 4.57 -7.96 24.39
C PHE A 300 5.73 -8.39 23.48
N SER A 301 6.73 -9.11 24.03
CA SER A 301 7.82 -9.71 23.25
C SER A 301 7.28 -10.75 22.26
N SER A 302 6.38 -11.63 22.72
CA SER A 302 5.70 -12.57 21.84
C SER A 302 4.84 -11.85 20.80
N ALA A 303 4.14 -10.76 21.13
CA ALA A 303 3.36 -10.01 20.17
C ALA A 303 4.24 -9.40 19.08
N LEU A 304 5.40 -8.83 19.45
CA LEU A 304 6.38 -8.32 18.48
C LEU A 304 6.99 -9.44 17.62
N GLU A 305 7.23 -10.62 18.20
CA GLU A 305 7.71 -11.81 17.48
C GLU A 305 6.65 -12.34 16.51
N HIS A 306 5.37 -12.37 16.91
CA HIS A 306 4.25 -12.79 16.06
C HIS A 306 3.92 -11.74 14.98
N SER A 307 4.12 -10.46 15.26
CA SER A 307 4.09 -9.39 14.24
C SER A 307 5.30 -9.45 13.32
N GLY A 308 6.27 -10.33 13.60
CA GLY A 308 7.50 -10.53 12.83
C GLY A 308 8.53 -9.41 12.99
N ILE A 309 8.28 -8.41 13.85
CA ILE A 309 9.12 -7.21 13.99
C ILE A 309 10.46 -7.55 14.65
N ALA A 310 10.41 -8.18 15.84
CA ALA A 310 11.58 -8.61 16.61
C ALA A 310 11.12 -9.44 17.80
N LYS A 311 12.02 -10.19 18.42
CA LYS A 311 11.79 -10.80 19.75
C LYS A 311 12.61 -10.07 20.81
N PRO A 312 12.20 -8.86 21.21
CA PRO A 312 12.96 -8.12 22.20
C PRO A 312 12.90 -8.79 23.57
N GLY A 313 13.98 -8.67 24.34
CA GLY A 313 13.96 -9.03 25.76
C GLY A 313 12.88 -8.24 26.52
N LEU A 314 12.39 -8.80 27.64
CA LEU A 314 11.39 -8.12 28.48
C LEU A 314 11.89 -6.74 28.90
N TRP A 315 13.19 -6.61 29.15
CA TRP A 315 13.82 -5.34 29.48
C TRP A 315 13.61 -4.28 28.40
N GLY A 316 13.97 -4.58 27.14
CA GLY A 316 13.84 -3.64 26.02
C GLY A 316 12.40 -3.18 25.82
N VAL A 317 11.44 -4.11 25.87
CA VAL A 317 10.00 -3.79 25.79
C VAL A 317 9.56 -2.89 26.95
N SER A 318 9.99 -3.21 28.17
CA SER A 318 9.62 -2.48 29.38
C SER A 318 10.12 -1.04 29.34
N VAL A 319 11.32 -0.81 28.79
CA VAL A 319 11.87 0.52 28.56
C VAL A 319 11.07 1.29 27.52
N MET A 320 10.71 0.66 26.39
CA MET A 320 9.88 1.31 25.37
C MET A 320 8.53 1.76 25.93
N LEU A 321 7.83 0.88 26.66
CA LEU A 321 6.54 1.20 27.29
C LEU A 321 6.69 2.27 28.39
N SER A 322 7.79 2.26 29.13
CA SER A 322 8.09 3.29 30.13
C SER A 322 8.39 4.64 29.50
N MET A 323 9.04 4.66 28.33
CA MET A 323 9.30 5.88 27.57
C MET A 323 7.99 6.56 27.17
N ILE A 324 6.95 5.79 26.81
CA ILE A 324 5.62 6.34 26.48
C ILE A 324 5.00 7.03 27.69
N GLY A 325 5.02 6.41 28.87
CA GLY A 325 4.53 7.04 30.10
C GLY A 325 5.33 8.29 30.48
N ALA A 326 6.66 8.23 30.33
CA ALA A 326 7.53 9.39 30.56
C ALA A 326 7.26 10.53 29.57
N LEU A 327 6.98 10.24 28.30
CA LEU A 327 6.57 11.23 27.29
C LEU A 327 5.29 11.95 27.69
N MET A 328 4.31 11.26 28.28
CA MET A 328 3.08 11.89 28.78
C MET A 328 3.37 12.87 29.92
N VAL A 329 4.20 12.47 30.90
CA VAL A 329 4.60 13.36 32.01
C VAL A 329 5.42 14.55 31.49
N VAL A 330 6.41 14.31 30.63
CA VAL A 330 7.24 15.38 30.04
C VAL A 330 6.38 16.36 29.24
N GLY A 331 5.42 15.86 28.46
CA GLY A 331 4.49 16.69 27.71
C GLY A 331 3.63 17.60 28.61
N SER A 332 3.20 17.08 29.77
CA SER A 332 2.39 17.86 30.73
C SER A 332 3.16 18.97 31.45
N VAL A 333 4.48 18.83 31.62
CA VAL A 333 5.31 19.79 32.37
C VAL A 333 6.33 20.49 31.48
N ARG A 334 6.13 20.49 30.16
CA ARG A 334 7.06 21.06 29.18
C ARG A 334 7.31 22.57 29.35
N GLU A 335 6.39 23.28 30.00
CA GLU A 335 6.56 24.71 30.34
C GLU A 335 7.71 24.93 31.33
N ASN A 336 8.03 23.94 32.16
CA ASN A 336 9.20 23.94 33.02
C ASN A 336 10.28 22.99 32.47
N LEU A 337 11.11 23.51 31.57
CA LEU A 337 12.23 22.80 30.95
C LEU A 337 13.20 22.19 31.99
N ALA A 338 13.39 22.86 33.14
CA ALA A 338 14.25 22.36 34.21
C ALA A 338 13.68 21.06 34.81
N PHE A 339 12.40 21.06 35.15
CA PHE A 339 11.69 19.91 35.70
C PHE A 339 11.60 18.75 34.70
N ALA A 340 11.21 19.04 33.46
CA ALA A 340 11.06 18.04 32.42
C ALA A 340 12.41 17.39 32.05
N SER A 341 13.49 18.17 31.98
CA SER A 341 14.85 17.61 31.80
C SER A 341 15.27 16.72 32.97
N ALA A 342 14.89 17.06 34.21
CA ALA A 342 15.22 16.26 35.39
C ALA A 342 14.51 14.90 35.36
N ILE A 343 13.26 14.82 34.88
CA ILE A 343 12.54 13.55 34.68
C ILE A 343 13.23 12.69 33.62
N ILE A 344 13.65 13.27 32.49
CA ILE A 344 14.36 12.53 31.44
C ILE A 344 15.67 11.96 31.99
N LEU A 345 16.43 12.75 32.74
CA LEU A 345 17.69 12.28 33.34
C LEU A 345 17.45 11.24 34.45
N LEU A 346 16.40 11.38 35.26
CA LEU A 346 16.00 10.38 36.25
C LEU A 346 15.70 9.02 35.57
N LEU A 347 14.94 9.05 34.48
CA LEU A 347 14.60 7.86 33.69
C LEU A 347 15.87 7.24 33.09
N ALA A 348 16.72 8.06 32.47
CA ALA A 348 17.97 7.63 31.87
C ALA A 348 18.89 6.96 32.89
N ILE A 349 19.07 7.55 34.09
CA ILE A 349 19.90 6.96 35.14
C ILE A 349 19.32 5.63 35.62
N SER A 350 18.01 5.57 35.89
CA SER A 350 17.34 4.38 36.42
C SER A 350 17.44 3.19 35.45
N TYR A 351 17.08 3.42 34.18
CA TYR A 351 17.10 2.37 33.17
C TYR A 351 18.50 2.06 32.64
N PHE A 352 19.39 3.04 32.47
CA PHE A 352 20.77 2.77 32.04
C PHE A 352 21.52 1.92 33.08
N SER A 353 21.26 2.15 34.36
CA SER A 353 21.81 1.31 35.44
C SER A 353 21.27 -0.11 35.39
N SER A 354 19.96 -0.27 35.16
CA SER A 354 19.34 -1.58 34.95
C SER A 354 19.91 -2.30 33.72
N TYR A 355 20.10 -1.60 32.59
CA TYR A 355 20.71 -2.11 31.37
C TYR A 355 22.10 -2.69 31.59
N LEU A 356 22.97 -1.93 32.27
CA LEU A 356 24.34 -2.36 32.54
C LEU A 356 24.39 -3.64 33.37
N VAL A 357 23.45 -3.82 34.31
CA VAL A 357 23.31 -5.05 35.09
C VAL A 357 22.87 -6.22 34.22
N VAL A 358 21.93 -6.01 33.29
CA VAL A 358 21.48 -7.05 32.35
C VAL A 358 22.62 -7.48 31.42
N ARG A 359 23.46 -6.54 30.94
CA ARG A 359 24.66 -6.83 30.12
C ARG A 359 25.85 -7.42 30.89
N GLY A 360 25.63 -7.86 32.12
CA GLY A 360 26.64 -8.56 32.93
C GLY A 360 27.67 -7.65 33.59
N SER A 361 27.42 -6.34 33.72
CA SER A 361 28.23 -5.49 34.62
C SER A 361 27.99 -5.89 36.08
N SER A 362 29.01 -5.72 36.92
CA SER A 362 28.88 -6.15 38.32
C SER A 362 27.73 -5.39 39.02
N LYS A 363 26.74 -6.15 39.51
CA LYS A 363 25.56 -5.62 40.21
C LYS A 363 25.96 -4.60 41.27
N ARG A 364 26.97 -4.94 42.08
CA ARG A 364 27.47 -4.07 43.15
C ARG A 364 28.03 -2.74 42.64
N SER A 365 28.82 -2.73 41.57
CA SER A 365 29.42 -1.49 41.04
C SER A 365 28.37 -0.55 40.47
N VAL A 366 27.48 -1.08 39.64
CA VAL A 366 26.44 -0.28 38.97
C VAL A 366 25.42 0.24 39.99
N TRP A 367 24.97 -0.62 40.91
CA TRP A 367 24.06 -0.21 41.99
C TRP A 367 24.70 0.81 42.93
N MET A 368 25.97 0.66 43.31
CA MET A 368 26.64 1.66 44.14
C MET A 368 26.74 2.99 43.40
N MET A 369 27.18 3.01 42.15
CA MET A 369 27.32 4.26 41.39
C MET A 369 25.97 4.94 41.18
N SER A 370 24.96 4.21 40.71
CA SER A 370 23.62 4.74 40.44
C SER A 370 22.87 5.14 41.69
N SER A 371 22.80 4.26 42.71
CA SER A 371 22.04 4.53 43.93
C SER A 371 22.67 5.64 44.76
N ILE A 372 24.01 5.76 44.80
CA ILE A 372 24.69 6.87 45.47
C ILE A 372 24.44 8.17 44.72
N SER A 373 24.63 8.18 43.39
CA SER A 373 24.35 9.37 42.57
C SER A 373 22.91 9.81 42.71
N LEU A 374 21.93 8.91 42.59
CA LEU A 374 20.52 9.25 42.71
C LEU A 374 20.15 9.76 44.12
N SER A 375 20.67 9.12 45.17
CA SER A 375 20.43 9.57 46.56
C SER A 375 21.03 10.95 46.82
N LEU A 376 22.24 11.22 46.32
CA LEU A 376 22.89 12.53 46.43
C LEU A 376 22.14 13.60 45.64
N LEU A 377 21.70 13.28 44.42
CA LEU A 377 20.95 14.21 43.56
C LEU A 377 19.57 14.53 44.17
N ILE A 378 18.86 13.54 44.73
CA ILE A 378 17.59 13.76 45.44
C ILE A 378 17.81 14.57 46.72
N ALA A 379 18.84 14.26 47.51
CA ALA A 379 19.14 15.03 48.72
C ALA A 379 19.51 16.49 48.40
N ALA A 380 20.26 16.71 47.32
CA ALA A 380 20.57 18.05 46.82
C ALA A 380 19.31 18.77 46.33
N LEU A 381 18.46 18.10 45.55
CA LEU A 381 17.17 18.64 45.09
C LEU A 381 16.30 19.06 46.27
N LEU A 382 16.06 18.17 47.24
CA LEU A 382 15.26 18.45 48.44
C LEU A 382 15.88 19.54 49.31
N GLY A 383 17.21 19.59 49.41
CA GLY A 383 17.89 20.60 50.19
C GLY A 383 17.83 21.99 49.56
N ILE A 384 17.88 22.10 48.23
CA ILE A 384 17.71 23.37 47.52
C ILE A 384 16.24 23.80 47.56
N GLU A 385 15.31 22.87 47.29
CA GLU A 385 13.85 23.13 47.29
C GLU A 385 13.35 23.61 48.67
N ASN A 386 13.84 23.00 49.76
CA ASN A 386 13.50 23.39 51.12
C ASN A 386 14.37 24.54 51.67
N SER A 387 15.15 25.23 50.83
CA SER A 387 16.04 26.35 51.19
C SER A 387 17.12 26.04 52.24
N VAL A 388 17.47 24.76 52.43
CA VAL A 388 18.59 24.30 53.28
C VAL A 388 19.94 24.65 52.64
N PHE A 389 20.02 24.64 51.31
CA PHE A 389 21.18 25.07 50.53
C PHE A 389 20.83 26.29 49.67
N THR A 390 21.69 27.31 49.67
CA THR A 390 21.54 28.46 48.76
C THR A 390 22.22 28.18 47.43
N SER A 391 21.44 28.03 46.36
CA SER A 391 21.91 27.84 44.98
C SER A 391 21.33 28.94 44.09
N SER A 392 22.13 29.43 43.14
CA SER A 392 21.64 30.31 42.06
C SER A 392 21.01 29.54 40.90
N LEU A 393 21.18 28.21 40.88
CA LEU A 393 20.60 27.31 39.90
C LEU A 393 19.30 26.71 40.45
N ASP A 394 18.30 26.60 39.58
CA ASP A 394 17.08 25.87 39.83
C ASP A 394 17.39 24.43 40.31
N PRO A 395 16.70 23.92 41.34
CA PRO A 395 16.92 22.57 41.88
C PRO A 395 16.92 21.49 40.81
N TYR A 396 16.03 21.58 39.82
CA TYR A 396 15.88 20.59 38.76
C TYR A 396 16.96 20.73 37.69
N TRP A 397 17.43 21.95 37.38
CA TRP A 397 18.62 22.13 36.53
C TRP A 397 19.88 21.55 37.18
N ALA A 398 20.03 21.72 38.50
CA ALA A 398 21.13 21.11 39.25
C ALA A 398 21.05 19.57 39.22
N PHE A 399 19.84 19.01 39.37
CA PHE A 399 19.59 17.58 39.21
C PHE A 399 19.95 17.09 37.80
N SER A 400 19.49 17.77 36.74
CA SER A 400 19.77 17.42 35.34
C SER A 400 21.25 17.46 35.01
N ALA A 401 21.96 18.51 35.42
CA ALA A 401 23.40 18.63 35.20
C ALA A 401 24.18 17.51 35.91
N GLY A 402 23.89 17.28 37.20
CA GLY A 402 24.51 16.20 37.95
C GLY A 402 24.15 14.81 37.42
N GLY A 403 22.92 14.64 36.93
CA GLY A 403 22.44 13.41 36.30
C GLY A 403 23.13 13.12 34.97
N ALA A 404 23.34 14.14 34.13
CA ALA A 404 24.10 14.02 32.88
C ALA A 404 25.55 13.61 33.15
N VAL A 405 26.20 14.22 34.16
CA VAL A 405 27.56 13.84 34.58
C VAL A 405 27.60 12.40 35.08
N ALA A 406 26.63 11.97 35.88
CA ALA A 406 26.54 10.60 36.36
C ALA A 406 26.34 9.60 35.19
N LEU A 407 25.50 9.94 34.21
CA LEU A 407 25.26 9.11 33.03
C LEU A 407 26.50 8.99 32.14
N VAL A 408 27.17 10.09 31.84
CA VAL A 408 28.43 10.11 31.08
C VAL A 408 29.51 9.34 31.83
N GLY A 409 29.62 9.52 33.15
CA GLY A 409 30.52 8.75 33.99
C GLY A 409 30.27 7.25 33.91
N MET A 410 29.01 6.82 33.99
CA MET A 410 28.62 5.41 33.81
C MET A 410 28.96 4.89 32.40
N LEU A 411 28.71 5.69 31.36
CA LEU A 411 28.99 5.31 29.98
C LEU A 411 30.49 5.16 29.72
N VAL A 412 31.33 6.05 30.24
CA VAL A 412 32.80 5.98 30.11
C VAL A 412 33.36 4.77 30.85
N VAL A 413 32.90 4.51 32.08
CA VAL A 413 33.38 3.37 32.89
C VAL A 413 32.97 2.03 32.28
N HIS A 414 31.76 1.95 31.70
CA HIS A 414 31.20 0.70 31.18
C HIS A 414 31.11 0.64 29.64
N GLN A 415 31.90 1.44 28.92
CA GLN A 415 31.80 1.61 27.46
C GLN A 415 31.86 0.28 26.70
N GLY A 416 32.69 -0.67 27.14
CA GLY A 416 32.86 -1.98 26.51
C GLY A 416 31.65 -2.92 26.61
N LYS A 417 30.63 -2.58 27.41
CA LYS A 417 29.39 -3.38 27.58
C LYS A 417 28.18 -2.81 26.83
N VAL A 418 28.29 -1.61 26.26
CA VAL A 418 27.20 -0.92 25.56
C VAL A 418 27.15 -1.37 24.10
N SER A 419 26.02 -1.98 23.68
CA SER A 419 25.86 -2.46 22.31
C SER A 419 25.71 -1.30 21.32
N ASN A 420 25.92 -1.57 20.02
CA ASN A 420 25.60 -0.61 18.97
C ASN A 420 24.08 -0.34 18.93
N THR A 421 23.28 -1.36 19.19
CA THR A 421 21.81 -1.32 19.24
C THR A 421 21.28 -0.27 20.20
N VAL A 422 21.81 -0.21 21.42
CA VAL A 422 21.41 0.79 22.41
C VAL A 422 21.78 2.22 21.98
N LEU A 423 22.94 2.40 21.32
CA LEU A 423 23.36 3.75 20.91
C LEU A 423 22.45 4.32 19.81
N TRP A 424 22.14 3.54 18.78
CA TRP A 424 21.31 4.05 17.69
C TRP A 424 19.83 4.15 18.09
N THR A 425 19.29 3.18 18.85
CA THR A 425 17.91 3.25 19.38
C THR A 425 17.76 4.39 20.40
N GLY A 426 18.75 4.55 21.28
CA GLY A 426 18.81 5.65 22.24
C GLY A 426 18.92 7.02 21.57
N SER A 427 19.69 7.15 20.49
CA SER A 427 19.78 8.38 19.69
C SER A 427 18.41 8.78 19.11
N ILE A 428 17.64 7.84 18.59
CA ILE A 428 16.28 8.08 18.09
C ILE A 428 15.34 8.47 19.24
N GLY A 429 15.36 7.71 20.34
CA GLY A 429 14.51 7.97 21.50
C GLY A 429 14.75 9.35 22.13
N ILE A 430 16.02 9.74 22.29
CA ILE A 430 16.40 11.07 22.77
C ILE A 430 15.97 12.16 21.79
N SER A 431 16.06 11.94 20.47
CA SER A 431 15.56 12.89 19.46
C SER A 431 14.07 13.15 19.64
N VAL A 432 13.27 12.09 19.80
CA VAL A 432 11.81 12.20 20.02
C VAL A 432 11.52 12.95 21.31
N LEU A 433 12.21 12.62 22.41
CA LEU A 433 12.04 13.30 23.70
C LEU A 433 12.37 14.80 23.60
N LEU A 434 13.45 15.16 22.90
CA LEU A 434 13.85 16.56 22.73
C LEU A 434 12.87 17.36 21.88
N LEU A 435 12.29 16.76 20.83
CA LEU A 435 11.26 17.41 20.02
C LEU A 435 9.95 17.62 20.77
N VAL A 436 9.61 16.72 21.70
CA VAL A 436 8.46 16.90 22.59
C VAL A 436 8.76 17.96 23.67
N LEU A 437 10.00 18.02 24.15
CA LEU A 437 10.44 18.92 25.21
C LEU A 437 10.56 20.38 24.74
N ILE A 438 11.10 20.61 23.54
CA ILE A 438 11.33 21.94 22.98
C ILE A 438 10.28 22.19 21.89
N PRO A 439 9.13 22.79 22.23
CA PRO A 439 8.13 23.15 21.22
C PRO A 439 8.72 24.09 20.16
N LEU A 440 8.33 23.85 18.91
CA LEU A 440 8.78 24.60 17.73
C LEU A 440 7.77 25.66 17.26
N ASP A 441 6.85 26.03 18.16
CA ASP A 441 5.79 27.03 17.95
C ASP A 441 6.22 28.48 18.27
N GLY A 442 7.51 28.68 18.55
CA GLY A 442 8.09 29.98 18.92
C GLY A 442 7.95 30.37 20.40
N SER A 443 7.40 29.50 21.25
CA SER A 443 7.25 29.75 22.69
C SER A 443 8.59 29.85 23.45
N ILE A 444 9.64 29.19 22.94
CA ILE A 444 11.00 29.26 23.48
C ILE A 444 11.87 30.11 22.55
N GLU A 445 12.50 31.15 23.12
CA GLU A 445 13.44 31.99 22.38
C GLU A 445 14.58 31.15 21.80
N HIS A 446 14.74 31.21 20.47
CA HIS A 446 15.69 30.41 19.70
C HIS A 446 15.54 28.87 19.87
N GLY A 447 14.36 28.37 20.22
CA GLY A 447 14.10 26.93 20.45
C GLY A 447 14.54 26.03 19.30
N LEU A 448 14.18 26.39 18.05
CA LEU A 448 14.60 25.68 16.84
C LEU A 448 16.13 25.65 16.70
N ALA A 449 16.83 26.76 16.97
CA ALA A 449 18.28 26.82 16.87
C ALA A 449 18.97 25.89 17.87
N TRP A 450 18.44 25.79 19.10
CA TRP A 450 18.92 24.84 20.11
C TRP A 450 18.72 23.38 19.69
N VAL A 451 17.54 23.05 19.15
CA VAL A 451 17.24 21.71 18.63
C VAL A 451 18.21 21.36 17.49
N LEU A 452 18.40 22.24 16.51
CA LEU A 452 19.29 22.00 15.38
C LEU A 452 20.75 21.86 15.80
N LEU A 453 21.21 22.60 16.82
CA LEU A 453 22.56 22.48 17.38
C LEU A 453 22.75 21.13 18.08
N ILE A 454 21.80 20.73 18.94
CA ILE A 454 21.86 19.44 19.65
C ILE A 454 21.79 18.28 18.64
N PHE A 455 20.90 18.37 17.64
CA PHE A 455 20.78 17.34 16.61
C PHE A 455 22.01 17.28 15.72
N GLY A 456 22.56 18.43 15.30
CA GLY A 456 23.77 18.49 14.49
C GLY A 456 24.96 17.84 15.21
N THR A 457 25.14 18.12 16.50
CA THR A 457 26.19 17.51 17.31
C THR A 457 25.96 16.01 17.53
N MET A 458 24.73 15.60 17.82
CA MET A 458 24.36 14.20 18.04
C MET A 458 24.55 13.35 16.76
N HIS A 459 24.08 13.82 15.60
CA HIS A 459 24.25 13.11 14.33
C HIS A 459 25.71 13.04 13.91
N SER A 460 26.49 14.13 14.09
CA SER A 460 27.92 14.13 13.81
C SER A 460 28.68 13.17 14.72
N ALA A 461 28.36 13.15 16.02
CA ALA A 461 28.95 12.21 16.98
C ALA A 461 28.55 10.76 16.67
N GLY A 462 27.30 10.52 16.26
CA GLY A 462 26.80 9.23 15.79
C GLY A 462 27.55 8.74 14.56
N GLY A 463 27.74 9.59 13.55
CA GLY A 463 28.51 9.28 12.35
C GLY A 463 29.99 8.99 12.65
N TRP A 464 30.61 9.76 13.56
CA TRP A 464 31.98 9.49 14.02
C TRP A 464 32.10 8.17 14.78
N LEU A 465 31.17 7.89 15.70
CA LEU A 465 31.12 6.62 16.43
C LEU A 465 30.85 5.44 15.49
N ALA A 466 30.04 5.62 14.45
CA ALA A 466 29.78 4.60 13.45
C ALA A 466 31.07 4.17 12.75
N ILE A 467 31.89 5.15 12.32
CA ILE A 467 33.19 4.90 11.70
C ILE A 467 34.16 4.25 12.69
N LYS A 468 34.23 4.76 13.94
CA LYS A 468 35.15 4.23 14.97
C LYS A 468 34.80 2.80 15.39
N ARG A 469 33.52 2.45 15.45
CA ARG A 469 33.01 1.14 15.91
C ARG A 469 32.71 0.17 14.77
N GLY A 470 32.82 0.59 13.50
CA GLY A 470 32.45 -0.22 12.35
C GLY A 470 30.97 -0.59 12.27
N SER A 471 30.06 0.25 12.77
CA SER A 471 28.62 -0.06 12.84
C SER A 471 27.82 0.54 11.68
N ALA A 472 27.34 -0.30 10.77
CA ALA A 472 26.48 0.10 9.65
C ALA A 472 25.14 0.68 10.15
N SER A 473 24.55 0.08 11.20
CA SER A 473 23.28 0.57 11.77
C SER A 473 23.39 1.99 12.33
N LEU A 474 24.49 2.29 13.03
CA LEU A 474 24.73 3.63 13.56
C LEU A 474 25.02 4.65 12.44
N ALA A 475 25.70 4.22 11.38
CA ALA A 475 25.93 5.00 10.17
C ALA A 475 24.61 5.37 9.48
N GLY A 476 23.71 4.39 9.30
CA GLY A 476 22.40 4.62 8.70
C GLY A 476 21.53 5.58 9.49
N VAL A 477 21.47 5.43 10.82
CA VAL A 477 20.71 6.37 11.68
C VAL A 477 21.29 7.78 11.62
N ALA A 478 22.61 7.94 11.67
CA ALA A 478 23.24 9.26 11.58
C ALA A 478 23.01 9.95 10.22
N ALA A 479 23.00 9.20 9.12
CA ALA A 479 22.78 9.73 7.77
C ALA A 479 21.31 10.06 7.47
N LEU A 480 20.36 9.23 7.94
CA LEU A 480 18.95 9.35 7.55
C LEU A 480 18.12 10.21 8.50
N THR A 481 18.39 10.18 9.81
CA THR A 481 17.59 10.90 10.83
C THR A 481 17.42 12.39 10.51
N PRO A 482 18.45 13.16 10.09
CA PRO A 482 18.31 14.57 9.73
C PRO A 482 17.20 14.89 8.71
N TRP A 483 16.88 13.93 7.85
CA TRP A 483 15.91 14.07 6.77
C TRP A 483 14.53 13.49 7.12
N ILE A 484 14.46 12.62 8.13
CA ILE A 484 13.23 11.92 8.54
C ILE A 484 12.46 12.72 9.59
N TRP A 485 13.15 13.31 10.58
CA TRP A 485 12.45 13.98 11.69
C TRP A 485 11.59 15.18 11.25
N PRO A 486 11.99 16.06 10.29
CA PRO A 486 11.17 17.21 9.94
C PRO A 486 9.85 16.82 9.25
N PRO A 487 9.82 15.95 8.22
CA PRO A 487 8.56 15.48 7.63
C PRO A 487 7.66 14.73 8.61
N VAL A 488 8.22 13.98 9.56
CA VAL A 488 7.42 13.30 10.59
C VAL A 488 6.65 14.30 11.45
N LEU A 489 7.28 15.41 11.85
CA LEU A 489 6.60 16.47 12.61
C LEU A 489 5.51 17.14 11.79
N ILE A 490 5.77 17.43 10.51
CA ILE A 490 4.77 18.01 9.60
C ILE A 490 3.54 17.11 9.48
N VAL A 491 3.75 15.80 9.31
CA VAL A 491 2.63 14.85 9.24
C VAL A 491 1.84 14.82 10.55
N ILE A 492 2.51 14.85 11.70
CA ILE A 492 1.83 14.89 13.01
C ILE A 492 1.03 16.18 13.17
N ASP A 493 1.60 17.32 12.80
CA ASP A 493 0.95 18.63 12.86
C ASP A 493 -0.28 18.69 11.95
N GLU A 494 -0.14 18.28 10.69
CA GLU A 494 -1.22 18.26 9.70
C GLU A 494 -2.36 17.31 10.11
N VAL A 495 -2.03 16.14 10.66
CA VAL A 495 -3.01 15.21 11.24
C VAL A 495 -3.73 15.88 12.41
N GLY A 496 -3.00 16.58 13.28
CA GLY A 496 -3.56 17.35 14.40
C GLY A 496 -4.53 18.44 13.94
N VAL A 497 -4.14 19.24 12.95
CA VAL A 497 -4.96 20.29 12.32
C VAL A 497 -6.20 19.70 11.65
N THR A 498 -6.07 18.57 10.96
CA THR A 498 -7.20 17.88 10.32
C THR A 498 -8.20 17.37 11.37
N PHE A 499 -7.72 16.80 12.48
CA PHE A 499 -8.59 16.35 13.57
C PHE A 499 -9.26 17.50 14.33
N SER A 500 -8.55 18.62 14.54
CA SER A 500 -9.11 19.78 15.26
C SER A 500 -10.14 20.53 14.43
N SER A 501 -9.89 20.71 13.12
CA SER A 501 -10.83 21.31 12.17
C SER A 501 -12.10 20.47 11.99
N ALA A 502 -12.00 19.15 12.02
CA ALA A 502 -13.15 18.23 11.96
C ALA A 502 -14.06 18.31 13.21
N LYS A 503 -13.56 18.82 14.34
CA LYS A 503 -14.29 18.83 15.62
C LYS A 503 -15.01 20.16 15.92
N GLU A 504 -14.92 21.17 15.04
CA GLU A 504 -15.38 22.56 15.31
C GLU A 504 -14.95 23.06 16.71
N LEU A 505 -13.79 22.60 17.20
CA LEU A 505 -13.30 22.99 18.51
C LEU A 505 -12.70 24.39 18.39
N GLY A 506 -13.59 25.40 18.43
CA GLY A 506 -13.22 26.80 18.35
C GLY A 506 -12.18 27.14 19.41
N GLY A 507 -10.99 27.53 18.98
CA GLY A 507 -10.01 28.20 19.84
C GLY A 507 -8.71 27.45 20.17
N VAL A 508 -8.37 26.32 19.54
CA VAL A 508 -6.95 25.91 19.53
C VAL A 508 -6.24 26.72 18.46
N THR A 509 -5.59 27.78 18.91
CA THR A 509 -4.84 28.75 18.12
C THR A 509 -3.85 28.07 17.18
N SER A 510 -3.86 28.57 15.96
CA SER A 510 -2.84 28.50 14.92
C SER A 510 -1.43 28.82 15.43
N GLY A 511 -0.80 27.91 16.17
CA GLY A 511 0.65 27.86 16.27
C GLY A 511 1.15 27.11 15.05
N THR A 512 1.33 27.81 13.92
CA THR A 512 1.89 27.18 12.72
C THR A 512 3.30 26.72 13.05
N LEU A 513 3.54 25.40 12.95
CA LEU A 513 4.87 24.83 13.06
C LEU A 513 5.81 25.55 12.10
N GLU A 514 6.86 26.21 12.60
CA GLU A 514 7.86 26.90 11.77
C GLU A 514 9.23 26.25 11.95
N ILE A 515 9.58 25.35 11.03
CA ILE A 515 10.89 24.67 10.97
C ILE A 515 11.81 25.33 9.93
N GLY A 516 11.25 26.14 9.02
CA GLY A 516 11.93 26.78 7.91
C GLY A 516 12.98 27.84 8.26
N GLY A 517 13.79 28.21 7.27
CA GLY A 517 14.76 29.32 7.36
C GLY A 517 16.22 28.92 7.12
N GLY A 518 17.10 29.92 7.00
CA GLY A 518 18.48 29.73 6.56
C GLY A 518 19.33 28.81 7.47
N ILE A 519 19.08 28.79 8.78
CA ILE A 519 19.79 27.91 9.74
C ILE A 519 19.39 26.44 9.52
N PHE A 520 18.12 26.18 9.21
CA PHE A 520 17.61 24.84 8.90
C PHE A 520 18.17 24.32 7.57
N VAL A 521 18.21 25.16 6.53
CA VAL A 521 18.85 24.81 5.25
C VAL A 521 20.34 24.50 5.44
N ALA A 522 21.06 25.27 6.26
CA ALA A 522 22.45 25.00 6.59
C ALA A 522 22.62 23.66 7.34
N TYR A 523 21.73 23.34 8.29
CA TYR A 523 21.70 22.05 8.97
C TYR A 523 21.52 20.87 8.00
N LEU A 524 20.58 20.97 7.05
CA LEU A 524 20.37 19.93 6.04
C LEU A 524 21.57 19.78 5.09
N ALA A 525 22.18 20.90 4.68
CA ALA A 525 23.38 20.87 3.84
C ALA A 525 24.58 20.20 4.55
N ILE A 526 24.83 20.53 5.82
CA ILE A 526 25.88 19.87 6.63
C ILE A 526 25.56 18.38 6.81
N SER A 527 24.30 18.05 7.05
CA SER A 527 23.85 16.67 7.20
C SER A 527 24.03 15.86 5.92
N LEU A 528 23.89 16.48 4.74
CA LEU A 528 24.20 15.83 3.46
C LEU A 528 25.69 15.50 3.33
N ILE A 529 26.58 16.43 3.69
CA ILE A 529 28.03 16.21 3.67
C ILE A 529 28.40 15.05 4.60
N LEU A 530 27.82 15.04 5.81
CA LEU A 530 27.97 13.94 6.76
C LEU A 530 27.46 12.61 6.17
N SER A 531 26.30 12.63 5.50
CA SER A 531 25.69 11.45 4.89
C SER A 531 26.59 10.85 3.81
N VAL A 532 27.13 11.69 2.91
CA VAL A 532 28.07 11.24 1.86
C VAL A 532 29.35 10.64 2.47
N PHE A 533 29.89 11.28 3.52
CA PHE A 533 31.09 10.78 4.20
C PHE A 533 30.86 9.42 4.87
N VAL A 534 29.73 9.26 5.57
CA VAL A 534 29.36 7.99 6.21
C VAL A 534 29.08 6.91 5.16
N CYS A 535 28.33 7.23 4.09
CA CYS A 535 28.04 6.29 3.00
C CYS A 535 29.31 5.81 2.28
N SER A 536 30.35 6.65 2.17
CA SER A 536 31.63 6.26 1.55
C SER A 536 32.36 5.13 2.30
N ARG A 537 32.09 4.96 3.61
CA ARG A 537 32.71 3.93 4.44
C ARG A 537 31.85 2.68 4.62
N PHE A 538 30.54 2.81 4.46
CA PHE A 538 29.56 1.72 4.69
C PHE A 538 28.69 1.46 3.45
N GLY A 539 29.22 1.72 2.25
CA GLY A 539 28.43 1.76 1.01
C GLY A 539 27.82 0.44 0.56
N GLY A 540 28.32 -0.70 1.04
CA GLY A 540 27.73 -2.03 0.83
C GLY A 540 26.72 -2.44 1.90
N SER A 541 26.31 -1.54 2.80
CA SER A 541 25.27 -1.85 3.79
C SER A 541 23.88 -1.55 3.24
N SER A 542 22.95 -2.45 3.49
CA SER A 542 21.55 -2.32 3.09
C SER A 542 20.66 -2.34 4.33
N LEU A 543 19.53 -1.64 4.26
CA LEU A 543 18.54 -1.65 5.33
C LEU A 543 17.99 -3.07 5.46
N ASN A 544 18.19 -3.65 6.65
CA ASN A 544 17.65 -4.93 7.01
C ASN A 544 16.16 -4.75 7.30
N ILE A 545 15.35 -4.79 6.25
CA ILE A 545 13.94 -5.08 6.42
C ILE A 545 13.88 -6.53 6.85
N SER A 546 13.94 -6.74 8.16
CA SER A 546 13.66 -8.04 8.75
C SER A 546 12.37 -8.61 8.14
N SER A 547 12.30 -9.93 8.09
CA SER A 547 11.18 -10.82 7.77
C SER A 547 9.78 -10.45 8.32
N GLY A 548 9.62 -9.31 8.99
CA GLY A 548 8.45 -8.90 9.75
C GLY A 548 7.35 -8.17 9.02
N ILE A 549 7.59 -7.67 7.80
CA ILE A 549 6.47 -7.21 6.95
C ILE A 549 5.84 -8.46 6.35
N ILE A 550 5.08 -9.15 7.19
CA ILE A 550 4.25 -10.30 6.84
C ILE A 550 3.32 -9.87 5.71
N GLY A 551 3.55 -10.39 4.49
CA GLY A 551 2.61 -10.25 3.38
C GLY A 551 3.15 -9.68 2.06
N THR A 552 4.45 -9.38 1.94
CA THR A 552 5.02 -8.81 0.69
C THR A 552 6.24 -9.57 0.21
N SER A 553 6.22 -10.91 0.11
CA SER A 553 7.40 -11.66 -0.36
C SER A 553 7.86 -11.20 -1.75
N GLU A 554 6.95 -11.00 -2.70
CA GLU A 554 7.31 -10.53 -4.05
C GLU A 554 7.69 -9.04 -4.09
N ILE A 555 6.92 -8.17 -3.44
CA ILE A 555 7.20 -6.73 -3.45
C ILE A 555 8.47 -6.42 -2.65
N SER A 556 8.64 -7.01 -1.47
CA SER A 556 9.85 -6.86 -0.65
C SER A 556 11.07 -7.47 -1.33
N ALA A 557 10.94 -8.65 -1.98
CA ALA A 557 12.03 -9.21 -2.77
C ALA A 557 12.37 -8.31 -3.97
N SER A 558 11.37 -7.74 -4.65
CA SER A 558 11.60 -6.82 -5.78
C SER A 558 12.26 -5.51 -5.35
N ILE A 559 11.86 -4.93 -4.21
CA ILE A 559 12.45 -3.72 -3.63
C ILE A 559 13.88 -3.97 -3.13
N LYS A 560 14.15 -5.18 -2.65
CA LYS A 560 15.51 -5.59 -2.26
C LYS A 560 16.39 -5.81 -3.49
N GLN A 561 15.88 -6.52 -4.50
CA GLN A 561 16.58 -6.75 -5.77
C GLN A 561 16.86 -5.45 -6.53
N SER A 562 16.07 -4.39 -6.34
CA SER A 562 16.34 -3.09 -6.95
C SER A 562 17.48 -2.30 -6.29
N GLY A 563 18.03 -2.76 -5.16
CA GLY A 563 19.05 -2.04 -4.37
C GLY A 563 18.51 -0.76 -3.73
N THR A 564 17.20 -0.49 -3.78
CA THR A 564 16.60 0.76 -3.29
C THR A 564 16.83 0.98 -1.79
N LEU A 565 17.08 -0.10 -1.06
CA LEU A 565 17.33 -0.14 0.38
C LEU A 565 18.81 -0.02 0.75
N ASP A 566 19.71 0.07 -0.23
CA ASP A 566 21.13 0.32 0.05
C ASP A 566 21.29 1.70 0.67
N LEU A 567 22.24 1.85 1.59
CA LEU A 567 22.45 3.10 2.31
C LEU A 567 22.66 4.31 1.36
N TRP A 568 23.38 4.13 0.26
CA TRP A 568 23.56 5.15 -0.79
C TRP A 568 22.26 5.54 -1.51
N ASN A 569 21.35 4.59 -1.73
CA ASN A 569 20.06 4.83 -2.39
C ASN A 569 19.06 5.46 -1.42
N LEU A 570 19.03 5.02 -0.15
CA LEU A 570 18.25 5.64 0.91
C LEU A 570 18.67 7.09 1.16
N ALA A 571 19.97 7.35 1.23
CA ALA A 571 20.54 8.70 1.35
C ALA A 571 20.34 9.57 0.08
N LEU A 572 19.71 9.04 -0.97
CA LEU A 572 19.31 9.79 -2.17
C LEU A 572 17.81 10.09 -2.15
N TRP A 573 16.94 9.08 -2.03
CA TRP A 573 15.51 9.31 -2.20
C TRP A 573 14.81 9.86 -0.96
N ILE A 574 15.28 9.54 0.27
CA ILE A 574 14.72 10.10 1.51
C ILE A 574 14.92 11.63 1.54
N PRO A 575 16.14 12.19 1.29
CA PRO A 575 16.32 13.63 1.19
C PRO A 575 15.46 14.30 0.12
N VAL A 576 15.30 13.69 -1.05
CA VAL A 576 14.46 14.22 -2.13
C VAL A 576 12.98 14.25 -1.72
N SER A 577 12.47 13.16 -1.14
CA SER A 577 11.09 13.08 -0.66
C SER A 577 10.83 14.04 0.51
N SER A 578 11.80 14.18 1.42
CA SER A 578 11.74 15.11 2.55
C SER A 578 11.65 16.56 2.06
N THR A 579 12.47 16.93 1.06
CA THR A 579 12.43 18.26 0.44
C THR A 579 11.07 18.56 -0.19
N ALA A 580 10.45 17.57 -0.85
CA ALA A 580 9.11 17.73 -1.44
C ALA A 580 8.01 17.94 -0.39
N LEU A 581 8.03 17.16 0.70
CA LEU A 581 7.07 17.32 1.80
C LEU A 581 7.23 18.68 2.49
N LEU A 582 8.46 19.11 2.73
CA LEU A 582 8.76 20.40 3.35
C LEU A 582 8.27 21.59 2.50
N LEU A 583 8.39 21.51 1.17
CA LEU A 583 7.84 22.51 0.25
C LEU A 583 6.31 22.48 0.25
N LEU A 584 5.70 21.30 0.21
CA LEU A 584 4.24 21.14 0.22
C LEU A 584 3.60 21.75 1.47
N SER A 585 4.26 21.62 2.63
CA SER A 585 3.83 22.21 3.89
C SER A 585 4.22 23.68 4.07
N GLY A 586 4.81 24.32 3.06
CA GLY A 586 5.21 25.74 3.11
C GLY A 586 6.42 26.06 3.99
N GLN A 587 7.21 25.06 4.42
CA GLN A 587 8.38 25.25 5.30
C GLN A 587 9.65 25.63 4.52
N LEU A 588 9.69 25.34 3.23
CA LEU A 588 10.74 25.77 2.30
C LEU A 588 10.16 26.75 1.29
N THR A 589 10.97 27.73 0.91
CA THR A 589 10.62 28.63 -0.18
C THR A 589 10.74 27.94 -1.54
N SER A 590 10.10 28.52 -2.56
CA SER A 590 10.18 28.07 -3.96
C SER A 590 11.61 28.05 -4.52
N LEU A 591 12.55 28.77 -3.88
CA LEU A 591 13.97 28.84 -4.25
C LEU A 591 14.86 27.88 -3.43
N GLU A 592 14.57 27.67 -2.15
CA GLU A 592 15.37 26.79 -1.27
C GLU A 592 15.25 25.31 -1.68
N ALA A 593 14.07 24.85 -2.08
CA ALA A 593 13.86 23.46 -2.48
C ALA A 593 14.68 23.04 -3.71
N PRO A 594 14.72 23.82 -4.82
CA PRO A 594 15.64 23.56 -5.93
C PRO A 594 17.12 23.61 -5.54
N LEU A 595 17.51 24.48 -4.60
CA LEU A 595 18.89 24.57 -4.10
C LEU A 595 19.29 23.30 -3.34
N ILE A 596 18.42 22.79 -2.47
CA ILE A 596 18.66 21.53 -1.76
C ILE A 596 18.78 20.36 -2.75
N LEU A 597 17.89 20.30 -3.76
CA LEU A 597 17.97 19.30 -4.81
C LEU A 597 19.28 19.39 -5.61
N LEU A 598 19.80 20.59 -5.86
CA LEU A 598 21.10 20.80 -6.51
C LEU A 598 22.23 20.19 -5.67
N ILE A 599 22.25 20.44 -4.36
CA ILE A 599 23.30 19.92 -3.47
C ILE A 599 23.21 18.38 -3.39
N ILE A 600 22.00 17.81 -3.28
CA ILE A 600 21.76 16.36 -3.34
C ILE A 600 22.27 15.78 -4.68
N SER A 601 21.92 16.43 -5.78
CA SER A 601 22.32 16.03 -7.13
C SER A 601 23.84 16.02 -7.29
N ILE A 602 24.54 17.09 -6.88
CA ILE A 602 26.00 17.17 -6.89
C ILE A 602 26.60 16.06 -6.02
N GLY A 603 26.12 15.90 -4.77
CA GLY A 603 26.63 14.93 -3.82
C GLY A 603 26.53 13.48 -4.27
N HIS A 604 25.57 13.14 -5.14
CA HIS A 604 25.41 11.77 -5.63
C HIS A 604 25.94 11.57 -7.06
N ALA A 605 25.77 12.54 -7.96
CA ALA A 605 26.27 12.47 -9.33
C ALA A 605 27.81 12.58 -9.39
N TRP A 606 28.42 13.46 -8.59
CA TRP A 606 29.87 13.65 -8.53
C TRP A 606 30.60 12.40 -8.01
N PHE A 607 30.13 11.84 -6.88
CA PHE A 607 30.74 10.67 -6.26
C PHE A 607 30.54 9.37 -7.06
N THR A 608 29.50 9.30 -7.89
CA THR A 608 29.36 8.24 -8.90
C THR A 608 30.40 8.41 -10.01
N SER A 609 30.69 9.64 -10.44
CA SER A 609 31.65 9.91 -11.51
C SER A 609 33.10 9.62 -11.09
N ILE A 610 33.40 9.65 -9.78
CA ILE A 610 34.71 9.31 -9.20
C ILE A 610 34.82 7.81 -8.83
N GLY A 611 33.71 7.06 -8.89
CA GLY A 611 33.69 5.62 -8.56
C GLY A 611 33.66 5.29 -7.06
N ILE A 612 33.30 6.26 -6.21
CA ILE A 612 33.14 6.04 -4.75
C ILE A 612 31.77 5.44 -4.43
N ARG A 613 30.72 5.87 -5.16
CA ARG A 613 29.38 5.29 -5.06
C ARG A 613 29.26 4.11 -6.03
N PRO A 614 28.75 2.93 -5.59
CA PRO A 614 28.47 1.81 -6.48
C PRO A 614 27.54 2.21 -7.64
N ASP A 615 27.81 1.69 -8.83
CA ASP A 615 27.08 2.04 -10.03
C ASP A 615 25.60 1.67 -9.93
N SER A 616 24.75 2.69 -9.77
CA SER A 616 23.30 2.56 -9.81
C SER A 616 22.78 3.28 -11.05
N SER A 617 22.82 2.58 -12.19
CA SER A 617 22.47 3.12 -13.51
C SER A 617 21.04 3.69 -13.59
N MET A 618 20.15 3.27 -12.70
CA MET A 618 18.73 3.64 -12.71
C MET A 618 18.31 4.59 -11.58
N SER A 619 18.84 4.46 -10.36
CA SER A 619 18.26 5.16 -9.19
C SER A 619 18.49 6.68 -9.21
N ILE A 620 19.70 7.13 -9.54
CA ILE A 620 20.06 8.55 -9.61
C ILE A 620 19.16 9.34 -10.56
N PRO A 621 19.04 8.98 -11.85
CA PRO A 621 18.19 9.74 -12.78
C PRO A 621 16.70 9.67 -12.43
N ILE A 622 16.22 8.53 -11.91
CA ILE A 622 14.82 8.38 -11.51
C ILE A 622 14.51 9.29 -10.31
N PHE A 623 15.25 9.20 -9.21
CA PHE A 623 14.92 9.94 -7.99
C PHE A 623 15.17 11.45 -8.14
N ILE A 624 16.28 11.87 -8.76
CA ILE A 624 16.54 13.31 -8.97
C ILE A 624 15.48 13.92 -9.87
N GLY A 625 15.17 13.28 -10.99
CA GLY A 625 14.28 13.89 -11.96
C GLY A 625 12.79 13.71 -11.63
N LEU A 626 12.34 12.58 -11.06
CA LEU A 626 10.97 12.45 -10.55
C LEU A 626 10.75 13.36 -9.33
N GLY A 627 11.75 13.47 -8.45
CA GLY A 627 11.75 14.44 -7.36
C GLY A 627 11.66 15.89 -7.83
N GLY A 628 12.43 16.24 -8.87
CA GLY A 628 12.36 17.57 -9.47
C GLY A 628 11.01 17.87 -10.14
N VAL A 629 10.43 16.91 -10.86
CA VAL A 629 9.06 17.03 -11.42
C VAL A 629 8.02 17.22 -10.32
N LEU A 630 8.14 16.46 -9.23
CA LEU A 630 7.26 16.59 -8.07
C LEU A 630 7.39 17.98 -7.42
N LEU A 631 8.61 18.49 -7.24
CA LEU A 631 8.84 19.84 -6.71
C LEU A 631 8.24 20.92 -7.61
N GLN A 632 8.37 20.79 -8.93
CA GLN A 632 7.77 21.71 -9.89
C GLN A 632 6.23 21.66 -9.83
N TRP A 633 5.65 20.48 -9.68
CA TRP A 633 4.20 20.31 -9.50
C TRP A 633 3.69 21.01 -8.24
N ILE A 634 4.45 20.95 -7.14
CA ILE A 634 4.09 21.57 -5.86
C ILE A 634 4.18 23.10 -5.93
N GLY A 635 5.07 23.65 -6.77
CA GLY A 635 5.21 25.10 -6.99
C GLY A 635 6.62 25.66 -6.79
N ALA A 636 7.66 24.83 -6.81
CA ALA A 636 9.04 25.31 -6.85
C ALA A 636 9.39 25.98 -8.20
N ASP A 637 10.43 26.81 -8.19
CA ASP A 637 10.87 27.55 -9.39
C ASP A 637 11.23 26.59 -10.54
N ALA A 638 10.47 26.70 -11.63
CA ALA A 638 10.59 25.80 -12.79
C ALA A 638 11.91 25.99 -13.54
N SER A 639 12.42 27.22 -13.66
CA SER A 639 13.69 27.49 -14.35
C SER A 639 14.86 26.80 -13.66
N MET A 640 14.96 26.91 -12.33
CA MET A 640 15.99 26.25 -11.53
C MET A 640 15.89 24.73 -11.61
N LEU A 641 14.69 24.16 -11.47
CA LEU A 641 14.51 22.71 -11.52
C LEU A 641 14.90 22.10 -12.87
N ILE A 642 14.53 22.75 -13.98
CA ILE A 642 14.93 22.30 -15.33
C ILE A 642 16.46 22.23 -15.44
N LEU A 643 17.17 23.25 -14.95
CA LEU A 643 18.63 23.28 -14.97
C LEU A 643 19.27 22.26 -14.02
N VAL A 644 18.73 22.10 -12.81
CA VAL A 644 19.23 21.15 -11.80
C VAL A 644 19.07 19.71 -12.26
N ILE A 645 17.90 19.37 -12.83
CA ILE A 645 17.61 18.03 -13.38
C ILE A 645 18.50 17.78 -14.60
N ALA A 646 18.70 18.76 -15.48
CA ALA A 646 19.61 18.67 -16.60
C ALA A 646 21.05 18.39 -16.15
N ALA A 647 21.58 19.18 -15.20
CA ALA A 647 22.92 19.00 -14.66
C ALA A 647 23.10 17.65 -13.97
N GLY A 648 22.11 17.21 -13.17
CA GLY A 648 22.17 15.96 -12.42
C GLY A 648 22.10 14.69 -13.27
N VAL A 649 21.49 14.76 -14.46
CA VAL A 649 21.23 13.58 -15.30
C VAL A 649 22.05 13.58 -16.59
N LEU A 650 22.16 14.72 -17.29
CA LEU A 650 22.87 14.79 -18.57
C LEU A 650 24.39 14.78 -18.39
N VAL A 651 24.94 15.42 -17.35
CA VAL A 651 26.39 15.46 -17.11
C VAL A 651 26.95 14.06 -16.84
N PRO A 652 26.37 13.23 -15.94
CA PRO A 652 26.84 11.85 -15.76
C PRO A 652 26.64 10.98 -17.00
N LEU A 653 25.60 11.24 -17.80
CA LEU A 653 25.34 10.49 -19.03
C LEU A 653 26.33 10.81 -20.15
N ALA A 654 26.84 12.05 -20.18
CA ALA A 654 27.87 12.49 -21.12
C ALA A 654 29.28 12.02 -20.71
N LEU A 655 29.58 11.96 -19.41
CA LEU A 655 30.93 11.66 -18.90
C LEU A 655 31.20 10.18 -18.61
N SER A 656 30.17 9.34 -18.40
CA SER A 656 30.38 7.96 -17.92
C SER A 656 30.42 6.90 -19.04
N SER A 657 31.20 5.83 -18.79
CA SER A 657 31.25 4.59 -19.59
C SER A 657 30.09 3.61 -19.27
N ARG A 658 28.92 4.13 -18.84
CA ARG A 658 27.75 3.35 -18.39
C ARG A 658 27.23 2.34 -19.41
N GLU A 659 26.58 1.29 -18.90
CA GLU A 659 25.80 0.31 -19.67
C GLU A 659 24.83 1.01 -20.64
N PRO A 660 25.05 0.90 -21.96
CA PRO A 660 24.29 1.66 -22.95
C PRO A 660 22.80 1.25 -23.02
N GLY A 661 22.38 0.12 -22.45
CA GLY A 661 20.99 -0.35 -22.53
C GLY A 661 19.93 0.46 -21.75
N LYS A 662 20.34 1.23 -20.73
CA LYS A 662 19.42 1.83 -19.73
C LYS A 662 19.38 3.37 -19.76
N ASP A 663 20.13 4.00 -20.65
CA ASP A 663 20.29 5.46 -20.74
C ASP A 663 18.99 6.22 -21.07
N TRP A 664 18.05 5.56 -21.76
CA TRP A 664 16.77 6.15 -22.17
C TRP A 664 15.95 6.65 -20.97
N ILE A 665 16.14 6.08 -19.78
CA ILE A 665 15.45 6.47 -18.55
C ILE A 665 15.85 7.89 -18.15
N GLY A 666 17.15 8.21 -18.16
CA GLY A 666 17.64 9.55 -17.83
C GLY A 666 17.09 10.61 -18.80
N LEU A 667 17.02 10.29 -20.09
CA LEU A 667 16.44 11.19 -21.11
C LEU A 667 14.91 11.32 -20.96
N CYS A 668 14.23 10.27 -20.52
CA CYS A 668 12.78 10.26 -20.35
C CYS A 668 12.36 11.21 -19.24
N VAL A 669 13.07 11.18 -18.12
CA VAL A 669 12.76 12.01 -16.95
C VAL A 669 12.92 13.51 -17.25
N GLN A 670 13.79 13.91 -18.19
CA GLN A 670 13.91 15.30 -18.66
C GLN A 670 12.63 15.83 -19.34
N SER A 671 11.73 14.95 -19.79
CA SER A 671 10.46 15.34 -20.43
C SER A 671 9.39 15.75 -19.43
N GLY A 672 9.50 15.32 -18.17
CA GLY A 672 8.52 15.63 -17.13
C GLY A 672 8.37 17.14 -16.87
N PRO A 673 9.46 17.89 -16.64
CA PRO A 673 9.39 19.34 -16.42
C PRO A 673 8.74 20.13 -17.56
N VAL A 674 8.95 19.68 -18.81
CA VAL A 674 8.39 20.29 -20.03
C VAL A 674 6.88 20.08 -20.11
N LEU A 675 6.38 18.90 -19.74
CA LEU A 675 4.94 18.60 -19.70
C LEU A 675 4.19 19.51 -18.73
N LEU A 676 4.78 19.78 -17.56
CA LEU A 676 4.17 20.62 -16.53
C LEU A 676 4.06 22.10 -16.94
N LEU A 677 4.84 22.55 -17.93
CA LEU A 677 4.76 23.93 -18.44
C LEU A 677 3.58 24.16 -19.41
N MET A 678 3.01 23.12 -20.04
CA MET A 678 2.01 23.31 -21.11
C MET A 678 0.70 23.98 -20.69
N PRO A 679 0.08 23.63 -19.54
CA PRO A 679 -1.14 24.32 -19.11
C PRO A 679 -0.90 25.82 -18.87
N VAL A 680 0.26 26.14 -18.28
CA VAL A 680 0.67 27.51 -17.93
C VAL A 680 1.05 28.31 -19.19
N ALA A 681 1.65 27.66 -20.19
CA ALA A 681 2.01 28.30 -21.45
C ALA A 681 0.84 28.89 -22.22
N SER A 682 -0.34 28.26 -22.12
CA SER A 682 -1.56 28.78 -22.74
C SER A 682 -2.10 30.07 -22.10
N LEU A 683 -1.65 30.39 -20.87
CA LEU A 683 -2.11 31.53 -20.08
C LEU A 683 -1.19 32.76 -20.18
N GLY A 684 0.03 32.62 -20.73
CA GLY A 684 0.91 33.73 -21.09
C GLY A 684 1.65 34.45 -19.96
N SER A 685 1.73 33.88 -18.75
CA SER A 685 2.41 34.48 -17.60
C SER A 685 3.77 33.82 -17.31
N TYR A 686 4.88 34.52 -17.56
CA TYR A 686 6.23 34.07 -17.21
C TYR A 686 7.05 35.20 -16.59
N GLU A 687 7.35 35.08 -15.30
CA GLU A 687 8.39 35.85 -14.63
C GLU A 687 9.35 34.86 -13.96
N ALA A 688 10.66 35.03 -14.19
CA ALA A 688 11.65 34.24 -13.49
C ALA A 688 11.73 34.73 -12.03
N SER A 689 11.78 33.81 -11.06
CA SER A 689 12.05 34.19 -9.66
C SER A 689 13.36 34.97 -9.55
N VAL A 690 14.33 34.48 -10.33
CA VAL A 690 15.74 34.84 -10.40
C VAL A 690 16.10 35.86 -11.51
N GLU A 691 16.44 37.13 -11.28
CA GLU A 691 16.78 38.10 -12.37
C GLU A 691 17.89 37.65 -13.36
N TRP A 692 18.78 36.74 -12.95
CA TRP A 692 19.91 36.21 -13.76
C TRP A 692 19.60 34.86 -14.43
N ILE A 693 18.41 34.29 -14.21
CA ILE A 693 17.99 33.01 -14.79
C ILE A 693 17.01 33.29 -15.93
N PRO A 694 17.18 32.65 -17.11
CA PRO A 694 16.20 32.72 -18.18
C PRO A 694 14.82 32.22 -17.74
N ASP A 695 13.80 32.60 -18.51
CA ASP A 695 12.45 32.08 -18.30
C ASP A 695 12.39 30.55 -18.46
N PRO A 696 11.39 29.87 -17.85
CA PRO A 696 11.32 28.42 -17.86
C PRO A 696 11.25 27.79 -19.27
N ILE A 697 10.68 28.51 -20.25
CA ILE A 697 10.55 28.02 -21.63
C ILE A 697 11.92 28.04 -22.33
N ILE A 698 12.71 29.10 -22.15
CA ILE A 698 14.07 29.20 -22.67
C ILE A 698 14.93 28.10 -22.01
N CYS A 699 14.81 27.90 -20.70
CA CYS A 699 15.48 26.79 -20.00
C CYS A 699 15.08 25.43 -20.60
N ALA A 700 13.79 25.18 -20.84
CA ALA A 700 13.30 23.95 -21.46
C ALA A 700 13.82 23.76 -22.88
N LEU A 701 13.94 24.83 -23.67
CA LEU A 701 14.47 24.80 -25.03
C LEU A 701 15.95 24.43 -25.05
N VAL A 702 16.77 25.07 -24.20
CA VAL A 702 18.21 24.80 -24.09
C VAL A 702 18.47 23.37 -23.61
N VAL A 703 17.73 22.91 -22.59
CA VAL A 703 17.84 21.54 -22.09
C VAL A 703 17.32 20.52 -23.11
N GLY A 704 16.28 20.85 -23.87
CA GLY A 704 15.76 19.99 -24.94
C GLY A 704 16.76 19.78 -26.08
N VAL A 705 17.49 20.83 -26.47
CA VAL A 705 18.61 20.74 -27.43
C VAL A 705 19.71 19.84 -26.86
N ALA A 706 20.12 20.05 -25.61
CA ALA A 706 21.14 19.25 -24.96
C ALA A 706 20.74 17.76 -24.86
N THR A 707 19.47 17.49 -24.54
CA THR A 707 18.90 16.13 -24.46
C THR A 707 18.92 15.43 -25.82
N ALA A 708 18.58 16.14 -26.90
CA ALA A 708 18.65 15.61 -28.26
C ALA A 708 20.09 15.27 -28.68
N VAL A 709 21.04 16.17 -28.40
CA VAL A 709 22.47 15.95 -28.71
C VAL A 709 23.05 14.77 -27.93
N VAL A 710 22.79 14.68 -26.63
CA VAL A 710 23.23 13.55 -25.78
C VAL A 710 22.58 12.24 -26.24
N GLY A 711 21.29 12.25 -26.57
CA GLY A 711 20.59 11.08 -27.12
C GLY A 711 21.20 10.59 -28.44
N MET A 712 21.48 11.50 -29.38
CA MET A 712 22.15 11.17 -30.63
C MET A 712 23.54 10.58 -30.40
N PHE A 713 24.34 11.17 -29.50
CA PHE A 713 25.66 10.67 -29.14
C PHE A 713 25.59 9.25 -28.53
N ARG A 714 24.69 9.01 -27.56
CA ARG A 714 24.56 7.69 -26.91
C ARG A 714 24.08 6.60 -27.86
N THR A 715 23.22 6.92 -28.83
CA THR A 715 22.82 5.92 -29.81
C THR A 715 24.02 5.36 -30.57
N ASN A 716 25.12 6.12 -30.81
CA ASN A 716 26.33 5.64 -31.50
C ASN A 716 26.99 4.43 -30.85
N VAL A 717 26.73 4.22 -29.56
CA VAL A 717 27.31 3.15 -28.76
C VAL A 717 26.29 2.01 -28.51
N GLN A 718 25.01 2.21 -28.83
CA GLN A 718 23.91 1.29 -28.52
C GLN A 718 23.50 0.39 -29.69
N ASN A 719 23.31 -0.91 -29.41
CA ASN A 719 22.71 -1.87 -30.35
C ASN A 719 21.17 -1.79 -30.43
N SER A 720 20.52 -1.23 -29.40
CA SER A 720 19.05 -1.04 -29.34
C SER A 720 18.71 0.44 -29.31
N ILE A 721 18.39 0.98 -30.49
CA ILE A 721 18.19 2.43 -30.70
C ILE A 721 16.74 2.86 -30.39
N LEU A 722 15.79 1.92 -30.40
CA LEU A 722 14.35 2.21 -30.32
C LEU A 722 13.93 2.97 -29.04
N PRO A 723 14.37 2.58 -27.82
CA PRO A 723 13.92 3.25 -26.60
C PRO A 723 14.39 4.71 -26.54
N VAL A 724 15.67 4.97 -26.86
CA VAL A 724 16.25 6.32 -26.87
C VAL A 724 15.62 7.18 -27.95
N ALA A 725 15.45 6.64 -29.17
CA ALA A 725 14.82 7.36 -30.28
C ALA A 725 13.39 7.79 -29.94
N THR A 726 12.61 6.88 -29.35
CA THR A 726 11.22 7.16 -28.97
C THR A 726 11.15 8.30 -27.93
N VAL A 727 12.01 8.24 -26.90
CA VAL A 727 12.06 9.25 -25.85
C VAL A 727 12.45 10.62 -26.39
N VAL A 728 13.51 10.69 -27.22
CA VAL A 728 13.98 11.97 -27.79
C VAL A 728 12.96 12.56 -28.78
N MET A 729 12.29 11.73 -29.58
CA MET A 729 11.25 12.20 -30.51
C MET A 729 10.01 12.71 -29.75
N VAL A 730 9.58 12.02 -28.70
CA VAL A 730 8.48 12.47 -27.84
C VAL A 730 8.85 13.78 -27.15
N HIS A 731 10.04 13.87 -26.57
CA HIS A 731 10.55 15.10 -25.94
C HIS A 731 10.60 16.29 -26.92
N SER A 732 11.13 16.07 -28.13
CA SER A 732 11.20 17.11 -29.16
C SER A 732 9.81 17.53 -29.66
N SER A 733 8.87 16.59 -29.78
CA SER A 733 7.48 16.89 -30.12
C SER A 733 6.78 17.70 -29.03
N MET A 734 7.04 17.39 -27.76
CA MET A 734 6.52 18.17 -26.63
C MET A 734 7.07 19.61 -26.69
N LEU A 735 8.34 19.79 -27.04
CA LEU A 735 8.94 21.11 -27.18
C LEU A 735 8.33 21.92 -28.33
N CYS A 736 7.97 21.28 -29.44
CA CYS A 736 7.22 21.93 -30.53
C CYS A 736 5.84 22.40 -30.07
N VAL A 737 5.10 21.58 -29.32
CA VAL A 737 3.78 21.96 -28.80
C VAL A 737 3.91 23.09 -27.78
N LEU A 738 4.87 23.01 -26.86
CA LEU A 738 5.09 24.04 -25.84
C LEU A 738 5.39 25.41 -26.46
N THR A 739 6.24 25.45 -27.49
CA THR A 739 6.62 26.69 -28.16
C THR A 739 5.51 27.25 -29.06
N VAL A 740 4.64 26.41 -29.62
CA VAL A 740 3.42 26.84 -30.32
C VAL A 740 2.40 27.44 -29.37
N LEU A 741 2.26 26.89 -28.16
CA LEU A 741 1.38 27.43 -27.12
C LEU A 741 1.88 28.79 -26.59
N ASP A 742 3.19 28.94 -26.41
CA ASP A 742 3.82 30.20 -25.97
C ASP A 742 3.78 31.31 -27.05
N GLY A 743 3.79 30.95 -28.34
CA GLY A 743 3.63 31.89 -29.45
C GLY A 743 4.90 32.66 -29.85
N ARG A 744 6.06 32.39 -29.21
CA ARG A 744 7.35 32.98 -29.59
C ARG A 744 7.92 32.33 -30.85
N VAL A 745 8.08 33.13 -31.90
CA VAL A 745 8.56 32.68 -33.22
C VAL A 745 9.95 32.03 -33.16
N GLU A 746 10.85 32.58 -32.35
CA GLU A 746 12.22 32.06 -32.19
C GLU A 746 12.22 30.65 -31.55
N GLY A 747 11.36 30.42 -30.55
CA GLY A 747 11.22 29.12 -29.90
C GLY A 747 10.66 28.05 -30.85
N ILE A 748 9.65 28.41 -31.65
CA ILE A 748 9.03 27.52 -32.64
C ILE A 748 10.07 27.06 -33.67
N ALA A 749 10.89 27.97 -34.18
CA ALA A 749 11.92 27.64 -35.16
C ALA A 749 12.96 26.65 -34.61
N VAL A 750 13.43 26.88 -33.38
CA VAL A 750 14.40 26.00 -32.72
C VAL A 750 13.79 24.62 -32.42
N ALA A 751 12.56 24.56 -31.90
CA ALA A 751 11.90 23.30 -31.58
C ALA A 751 11.65 22.44 -32.83
N ILE A 752 11.17 23.05 -33.93
CA ILE A 752 10.98 22.36 -35.23
C ILE A 752 12.33 21.86 -35.77
N GLY A 753 13.39 22.66 -35.64
CA GLY A 753 14.74 22.28 -36.04
C GLY A 753 15.25 21.04 -35.27
N VAL A 754 15.08 21.03 -33.94
CA VAL A 754 15.48 19.91 -33.07
C VAL A 754 14.65 18.65 -33.39
N PHE A 755 13.34 18.78 -33.57
CA PHE A 755 12.46 17.66 -33.95
C PHE A 755 12.80 17.08 -35.32
N GLY A 756 13.05 17.92 -36.32
CA GLY A 756 13.42 17.49 -37.67
C GLY A 756 14.77 16.76 -37.69
N MET A 757 15.80 17.35 -37.07
CA MET A 757 17.15 16.78 -37.03
C MET A 757 17.20 15.44 -36.28
N SER A 758 16.53 15.35 -35.11
CA SER A 758 16.47 14.10 -34.34
C SER A 758 15.70 13.01 -35.07
N SER A 759 14.58 13.34 -35.72
CA SER A 759 13.79 12.39 -36.51
C SER A 759 14.59 11.80 -37.68
N ILE A 760 15.29 12.64 -38.44
CA ILE A 760 16.13 12.20 -39.56
C ILE A 760 17.24 11.25 -39.07
N TRP A 761 17.89 11.59 -37.95
CA TRP A 761 18.97 10.78 -37.37
C TRP A 761 18.50 9.38 -36.96
N PHE A 762 17.37 9.26 -36.25
CA PHE A 762 16.89 7.97 -35.77
C PHE A 762 16.27 7.10 -36.88
N VAL A 763 15.59 7.70 -37.87
CA VAL A 763 15.06 6.97 -39.03
C VAL A 763 16.18 6.36 -39.85
N ALA A 764 17.17 7.18 -40.25
CA ALA A 764 18.29 6.73 -41.06
C ALA A 764 19.03 5.56 -40.42
N ARG A 765 19.16 5.56 -39.09
CA ARG A 765 19.89 4.53 -38.38
C ARG A 765 19.07 3.30 -38.00
N GLY A 766 17.80 3.49 -37.63
CA GLY A 766 16.90 2.42 -37.23
C GLY A 766 16.49 1.50 -38.39
N GLU A 767 16.34 2.06 -39.60
CA GLU A 767 16.02 1.30 -40.81
C GLU A 767 17.20 0.44 -41.25
N ILE A 768 18.42 0.99 -41.30
CA ILE A 768 19.63 0.27 -41.70
C ILE A 768 19.86 -0.96 -40.82
N LEU A 769 19.73 -0.84 -39.49
CA LEU A 769 19.95 -1.99 -38.58
C LEU A 769 18.90 -3.08 -38.71
N ARG A 770 17.63 -2.71 -38.94
CA ARG A 770 16.51 -3.67 -38.99
C ARG A 770 16.42 -4.38 -40.34
N GLU A 771 16.71 -3.66 -41.42
CA GLU A 771 16.83 -4.23 -42.75
C GLU A 771 17.96 -5.26 -42.80
N LEU A 772 19.14 -4.91 -42.27
CA LEU A 772 20.26 -5.84 -42.15
C LEU A 772 19.92 -7.07 -41.28
N LYS A 773 19.19 -6.90 -40.18
CA LYS A 773 18.82 -8.00 -39.27
C LYS A 773 17.73 -8.92 -39.85
N ALA A 774 16.76 -8.37 -40.59
CA ALA A 774 15.71 -9.15 -41.25
C ALA A 774 16.24 -9.90 -42.48
N ILE A 775 17.15 -9.28 -43.23
CA ILE A 775 17.86 -9.93 -44.34
C ILE A 775 18.78 -11.04 -43.80
N ALA A 776 19.56 -10.76 -42.76
CA ALA A 776 20.44 -11.75 -42.14
C ALA A 776 19.69 -12.95 -41.55
N GLU A 777 18.56 -12.74 -40.85
CA GLU A 777 17.78 -13.84 -40.26
C GLU A 777 17.07 -14.70 -41.33
N ARG A 778 16.60 -14.08 -42.42
CA ARG A 778 16.03 -14.80 -43.57
C ARG A 778 17.09 -15.63 -44.28
N ASP A 779 18.25 -15.03 -44.55
CA ASP A 779 19.32 -15.70 -45.29
C ASP A 779 19.95 -16.82 -44.42
N ARG A 780 20.07 -16.63 -43.09
CA ARG A 780 20.47 -17.67 -42.12
C ARG A 780 19.53 -18.87 -42.13
N ARG A 781 18.21 -18.67 -42.02
CA ARG A 781 17.23 -19.78 -42.03
C ARG A 781 17.18 -20.49 -43.37
N ARG A 782 17.41 -19.77 -44.47
CA ARG A 782 17.49 -20.32 -45.81
C ARG A 782 18.75 -21.18 -45.99
N GLU A 783 19.90 -20.75 -45.47
CA GLU A 783 21.13 -21.54 -45.44
C GLU A 783 21.01 -22.77 -44.53
N GLU A 784 20.30 -22.68 -43.39
CA GLU A 784 20.05 -23.82 -42.50
C GLU A 784 19.22 -24.92 -43.18
N VAL A 785 18.22 -24.54 -43.99
CA VAL A 785 17.42 -25.50 -44.76
C VAL A 785 18.20 -26.07 -45.96
N LEU A 786 19.04 -25.26 -46.62
CA LEU A 786 19.86 -25.69 -47.77
C LEU A 786 21.04 -26.60 -47.36
N SER A 787 21.73 -26.29 -46.26
CA SER A 787 22.85 -27.08 -45.71
C SER A 787 22.43 -28.45 -45.18
N MET A 788 21.17 -28.59 -44.74
CA MET A 788 20.55 -29.88 -44.38
C MET A 788 20.23 -30.75 -45.61
N GLY A 789 20.06 -30.15 -46.79
CA GLY A 789 19.81 -30.87 -48.05
C GLY A 789 21.07 -31.46 -48.70
N SER A 790 22.25 -30.95 -48.35
CA SER A 790 23.54 -31.35 -48.94
C SER A 790 24.40 -32.26 -48.07
N SER A 791 24.11 -32.41 -46.77
CA SER A 791 24.91 -33.21 -45.84
C SER A 791 24.31 -34.61 -45.66
N THR A 792 24.75 -35.57 -46.49
CA THR A 792 24.37 -36.99 -46.30
C THR A 792 25.21 -37.70 -45.23
N GLN A 793 26.20 -37.05 -44.63
CA GLN A 793 27.06 -37.64 -43.59
C GLN A 793 27.66 -36.51 -42.74
N GLU A 794 27.04 -36.18 -41.61
CA GLU A 794 27.71 -36.14 -40.30
C GLU A 794 26.72 -35.68 -39.22
N GLN A 795 26.82 -36.37 -38.09
CA GLN A 795 25.99 -36.26 -36.92
C GLN A 795 26.63 -35.21 -36.02
N ASP A 796 26.15 -33.96 -36.00
CA ASP A 796 26.32 -33.15 -34.80
C ASP A 796 25.37 -31.94 -34.66
N ILE A 797 25.04 -31.67 -33.39
CA ILE A 797 24.23 -30.59 -32.81
C ILE A 797 22.71 -30.74 -32.94
N HIS A 798 22.10 -31.24 -31.85
CA HIS A 798 20.66 -31.21 -31.58
C HIS A 798 20.07 -29.80 -31.82
N ARG A 799 19.17 -29.69 -32.81
CA ARG A 799 18.32 -28.51 -33.02
C ARG A 799 16.85 -28.92 -32.91
N PRO A 800 16.28 -28.92 -31.70
CA PRO A 800 14.98 -29.55 -31.41
C PRO A 800 13.81 -28.96 -32.22
N VAL A 801 13.88 -27.68 -32.59
CA VAL A 801 12.79 -26.98 -33.32
C VAL A 801 12.63 -27.45 -34.78
N VAL A 802 13.70 -27.94 -35.40
CA VAL A 802 13.68 -28.44 -36.79
C VAL A 802 13.28 -29.92 -36.86
N GLU A 803 13.60 -30.71 -35.82
CA GLU A 803 13.18 -32.11 -35.70
C GLU A 803 11.67 -32.27 -35.48
N ASP A 804 11.04 -31.38 -34.72
CA ASP A 804 9.57 -31.37 -34.53
C ASP A 804 8.81 -31.17 -35.85
N HIS A 805 9.37 -30.36 -36.74
CA HIS A 805 8.78 -30.13 -38.05
C HIS A 805 9.04 -31.32 -38.99
N LYS A 806 10.12 -32.10 -38.83
CA LYS A 806 10.55 -33.16 -39.77
C LYS A 806 9.54 -34.30 -40.04
N ASN A 807 8.50 -34.46 -39.23
CA ASN A 807 7.53 -35.57 -39.32
C ASN A 807 6.52 -35.51 -40.48
N SER A 808 6.56 -34.49 -41.35
CA SER A 808 5.82 -34.51 -42.62
C SER A 808 6.63 -33.83 -43.72
N VAL A 809 6.67 -34.41 -44.92
CA VAL A 809 7.50 -33.97 -46.07
C VAL A 809 7.20 -32.52 -46.51
N THR A 810 6.12 -31.90 -46.00
CA THR A 810 5.68 -30.51 -46.24
C THR A 810 6.19 -29.47 -45.24
N SER A 811 6.97 -29.86 -44.22
CA SER A 811 7.24 -29.01 -43.05
C SER A 811 8.48 -28.12 -43.10
N GLY A 812 9.46 -28.43 -43.97
CA GLY A 812 10.62 -27.56 -44.20
C GLY A 812 10.19 -26.20 -44.78
N GLN A 813 9.12 -26.20 -45.59
CA GLN A 813 8.44 -24.99 -46.04
C GLN A 813 7.73 -24.27 -44.88
N SER A 814 7.10 -25.00 -43.95
CA SER A 814 6.40 -24.42 -42.79
C SER A 814 7.31 -23.63 -41.84
N TYR A 815 8.56 -24.06 -41.65
CA TYR A 815 9.56 -23.33 -40.86
C TYR A 815 10.00 -22.01 -41.53
N VAL A 816 9.91 -21.95 -42.86
CA VAL A 816 10.15 -20.75 -43.67
C VAL A 816 8.89 -19.89 -43.79
N ASP A 817 7.70 -20.50 -43.80
CA ASP A 817 6.38 -19.85 -43.91
C ASP A 817 5.86 -19.28 -42.57
N GLU A 818 6.51 -19.60 -41.45
CA GLU A 818 6.28 -18.97 -40.15
C GLU A 818 6.82 -17.53 -40.09
N VAL A 819 7.62 -17.14 -41.08
CA VAL A 819 7.99 -15.75 -41.31
C VAL A 819 6.70 -14.98 -41.58
N ARG A 820 6.40 -13.99 -40.74
CA ARG A 820 5.25 -13.11 -40.96
C ARG A 820 5.72 -11.83 -41.63
N HIS A 821 4.97 -11.39 -42.62
CA HIS A 821 5.18 -10.07 -43.19
C HIS A 821 4.54 -9.03 -42.26
N PHE A 822 5.36 -8.12 -41.73
CA PHE A 822 4.89 -6.89 -41.09
C PHE A 822 4.86 -5.78 -42.14
N PRO A 823 3.69 -5.42 -42.70
CA PRO A 823 3.59 -4.39 -43.71
C PRO A 823 3.69 -3.00 -43.06
N MET A 824 4.86 -2.66 -42.48
CA MET A 824 5.09 -1.39 -41.77
C MET A 824 4.80 -0.16 -42.64
N ILE A 825 5.01 -0.25 -43.95
CA ILE A 825 4.67 0.84 -44.90
C ILE A 825 3.16 1.02 -45.01
N ALA A 826 2.39 -0.07 -45.16
CA ALA A 826 0.93 0.02 -45.19
C ALA A 826 0.36 0.48 -43.85
N ILE A 827 0.92 -0.01 -42.74
CA ILE A 827 0.59 0.45 -41.38
C ILE A 827 0.95 1.93 -41.20
N GLY A 828 2.06 2.40 -41.77
CA GLY A 828 2.47 3.80 -41.77
C GLY A 828 1.53 4.69 -42.58
N VAL A 829 1.13 4.27 -43.78
CA VAL A 829 0.14 5.00 -44.62
C VAL A 829 -1.22 5.03 -43.93
N ILE A 830 -1.68 3.90 -43.40
CA ILE A 830 -2.90 3.82 -42.60
C ILE A 830 -2.77 4.73 -41.37
N GLY A 831 -1.64 4.71 -40.68
CA GLY A 831 -1.36 5.54 -39.50
C GLY A 831 -1.38 7.04 -39.79
N ILE A 832 -0.77 7.48 -40.90
CA ILE A 832 -0.78 8.88 -41.34
C ILE A 832 -2.20 9.34 -41.70
N VAL A 833 -2.93 8.52 -42.48
CA VAL A 833 -4.32 8.81 -42.85
C VAL A 833 -5.20 8.86 -41.61
N CYS A 834 -5.02 7.94 -40.66
CA CYS A 834 -5.77 7.91 -39.41
C CYS A 834 -5.41 9.10 -38.50
N ALA A 835 -4.12 9.46 -38.36
CA ALA A 835 -3.70 10.62 -37.56
C ALA A 835 -4.23 11.94 -38.14
N SER A 836 -4.20 12.06 -39.47
CA SER A 836 -4.79 13.20 -40.19
C SER A 836 -6.30 13.24 -40.04
N LEU A 837 -6.96 12.07 -40.08
CA LEU A 837 -8.40 11.94 -39.88
C LEU A 837 -8.81 12.32 -38.45
N VAL A 838 -8.06 11.86 -37.44
CA VAL A 838 -8.28 12.19 -36.02
C VAL A 838 -8.10 13.69 -35.79
N LEU A 839 -7.01 14.27 -36.28
CA LEU A 839 -6.74 15.70 -36.13
C LEU A 839 -7.79 16.56 -36.85
N ALA A 840 -8.14 16.20 -38.08
CA ALA A 840 -9.19 16.88 -38.84
C ALA A 840 -10.55 16.78 -38.16
N SER A 841 -10.89 15.62 -37.60
CA SER A 841 -12.15 15.43 -36.86
C SER A 841 -12.17 16.26 -35.58
N PHE A 842 -11.07 16.29 -34.81
CA PHE A 842 -10.94 17.13 -33.62
C PHE A 842 -11.18 18.61 -33.91
N ILE A 843 -10.62 19.13 -35.02
CA ILE A 843 -10.72 20.55 -35.40
C ILE A 843 -12.07 20.90 -36.03
N LEU A 844 -12.61 20.05 -36.92
CA LEU A 844 -13.78 20.36 -37.77
C LEU A 844 -15.11 19.83 -37.20
N GLY A 845 -15.06 19.01 -36.14
CA GLY A 845 -16.20 18.30 -35.60
C GLY A 845 -16.63 17.09 -36.44
N PRO A 846 -17.74 16.42 -36.08
CA PRO A 846 -18.21 15.21 -36.76
C PRO A 846 -18.64 15.50 -38.21
N ARG A 847 -17.93 14.89 -39.17
CA ARG A 847 -18.14 15.09 -40.62
C ARG A 847 -18.31 13.73 -41.32
N PRO A 848 -19.54 13.26 -41.58
CA PRO A 848 -19.79 11.91 -42.14
C PRO A 848 -19.13 11.67 -43.51
N ILE A 849 -19.07 12.68 -44.39
CA ILE A 849 -18.44 12.56 -45.71
C ILE A 849 -16.93 12.31 -45.61
N LEU A 850 -16.28 12.91 -44.61
CA LEU A 850 -14.83 12.79 -44.37
C LEU A 850 -14.49 11.41 -43.81
N VAL A 851 -15.33 10.88 -42.92
CA VAL A 851 -15.24 9.48 -42.46
C VAL A 851 -15.50 8.50 -43.60
N LEU A 852 -16.47 8.76 -44.48
CA LEU A 852 -16.75 7.90 -45.64
C LEU A 852 -15.59 7.85 -46.63
N SER A 853 -14.99 9.00 -46.97
CA SER A 853 -13.92 9.08 -47.97
C SER A 853 -12.62 8.46 -47.46
N ALA A 854 -12.19 8.80 -46.24
CA ALA A 854 -11.02 8.19 -45.61
C ALA A 854 -11.26 6.70 -45.32
N GLY A 855 -12.45 6.33 -44.86
CA GLY A 855 -12.86 4.96 -44.64
C GLY A 855 -12.82 4.09 -45.91
N SER A 856 -13.36 4.61 -47.02
CA SER A 856 -13.32 3.93 -48.32
C SER A 856 -11.88 3.74 -48.82
N PHE A 857 -11.01 4.74 -48.61
CA PHE A 857 -9.59 4.63 -48.92
C PHE A 857 -8.91 3.54 -48.08
N LEU A 858 -9.17 3.50 -46.77
CA LEU A 858 -8.64 2.47 -45.87
C LEU A 858 -9.08 1.06 -46.28
N VAL A 859 -10.36 0.87 -46.67
CA VAL A 859 -10.88 -0.41 -47.20
C VAL A 859 -10.07 -0.87 -48.42
N ILE A 860 -9.78 0.05 -49.36
CA ILE A 860 -8.99 -0.26 -50.56
C ILE A 860 -7.58 -0.70 -50.19
N ILE A 861 -6.90 0.03 -49.30
CA ILE A 861 -5.54 -0.32 -48.87
C ILE A 861 -5.51 -1.68 -48.17
N VAL A 862 -6.43 -1.94 -47.24
CA VAL A 862 -6.53 -3.23 -46.55
C VAL A 862 -6.79 -4.38 -47.54
N ALA A 863 -7.68 -4.18 -48.52
CA ALA A 863 -7.96 -5.18 -49.56
C ALA A 863 -6.74 -5.43 -50.48
N LEU A 864 -6.01 -4.39 -50.87
CA LEU A 864 -4.82 -4.48 -51.71
C LEU A 864 -3.67 -5.21 -51.01
N GLU A 865 -3.45 -4.91 -49.73
CA GLU A 865 -2.45 -5.61 -48.92
C GLU A 865 -2.84 -7.07 -48.68
N GLY A 866 -4.13 -7.36 -48.43
CA GLY A 866 -4.62 -8.74 -48.37
C GLY A 866 -4.34 -9.52 -49.67
N ALA A 867 -4.60 -8.90 -50.82
CA ALA A 867 -4.30 -9.48 -52.13
C ALA A 867 -2.79 -9.60 -52.42
N ARG A 868 -1.95 -8.72 -51.86
CA ARG A 868 -0.49 -8.77 -51.97
C ARG A 868 0.06 -9.92 -51.14
N VAL A 869 -0.39 -10.09 -49.91
CA VAL A 869 0.09 -11.14 -49.01
C VAL A 869 -0.31 -12.53 -49.53
N ARG A 870 -1.52 -12.67 -50.07
CA ARG A 870 -1.94 -13.90 -50.78
C ARG A 870 -1.03 -14.25 -51.98
N ARG A 871 -0.46 -13.26 -52.67
CA ARG A 871 0.48 -13.47 -53.78
C ARG A 871 1.89 -13.85 -53.32
N ILE A 872 2.34 -13.29 -52.20
CA ILE A 872 3.69 -13.53 -51.65
C ILE A 872 3.75 -14.89 -50.92
N GLY A 873 2.61 -15.48 -50.56
CA GLY A 873 2.51 -16.82 -49.95
C GLY A 873 2.82 -16.84 -48.44
N VAL A 874 3.16 -15.69 -47.87
CA VAL A 874 3.55 -15.48 -46.47
C VAL A 874 2.33 -15.07 -45.64
N GLY A 875 2.27 -15.35 -44.33
CA GLY A 875 1.19 -14.87 -43.47
C GLY A 875 1.35 -13.39 -43.06
N MET A 876 0.26 -12.64 -42.87
CA MET A 876 0.34 -11.32 -42.23
C MET A 876 0.65 -11.44 -40.73
N ALA A 877 1.26 -10.39 -40.19
CA ALA A 877 1.26 -10.17 -38.74
C ALA A 877 -0.18 -10.08 -38.23
N ASN A 878 -0.51 -10.89 -37.23
CA ASN A 878 -1.84 -10.87 -36.60
C ASN A 878 -1.81 -10.01 -35.34
N THR A 879 -2.83 -9.18 -35.15
CA THR A 879 -3.17 -8.50 -33.90
C THR A 879 -4.56 -8.99 -33.46
N LEU A 880 -4.64 -9.63 -32.30
CA LEU A 880 -5.89 -10.21 -31.75
C LEU A 880 -6.66 -11.09 -32.75
N GLY A 881 -5.94 -11.91 -33.51
CA GLY A 881 -6.53 -12.85 -34.48
C GLY A 881 -6.93 -12.27 -35.83
N SER A 882 -6.78 -10.96 -36.04
CA SER A 882 -7.01 -10.28 -37.33
C SER A 882 -5.70 -9.76 -37.94
N ASP A 883 -5.70 -9.47 -39.24
CA ASP A 883 -4.60 -8.82 -39.95
C ASP A 883 -4.27 -7.43 -39.35
N ALA A 884 -2.97 -7.12 -39.21
CA ALA A 884 -2.51 -5.89 -38.58
C ALA A 884 -2.98 -4.59 -39.26
N THR A 885 -3.10 -4.59 -40.59
CA THR A 885 -3.59 -3.43 -41.36
C THR A 885 -5.06 -3.12 -41.08
N HIS A 886 -5.88 -4.16 -40.93
CA HIS A 886 -7.28 -4.03 -40.57
C HIS A 886 -7.46 -3.49 -39.15
N ALA A 887 -6.73 -4.06 -38.19
CA ALA A 887 -6.78 -3.64 -36.80
C ALA A 887 -6.48 -2.14 -36.66
N VAL A 888 -5.39 -1.65 -37.27
CA VAL A 888 -4.99 -0.24 -37.21
C VAL A 888 -6.01 0.66 -37.92
N ALA A 889 -6.57 0.23 -39.05
CA ALA A 889 -7.58 1.01 -39.78
C ALA A 889 -8.87 1.19 -38.97
N VAL A 890 -9.38 0.12 -38.33
CA VAL A 890 -10.59 0.17 -37.50
C VAL A 890 -10.35 1.03 -36.25
N ILE A 891 -9.19 0.90 -35.60
CA ILE A 891 -8.82 1.75 -34.44
C ILE A 891 -8.76 3.22 -34.85
N GLY A 892 -8.12 3.54 -35.97
CA GLY A 892 -7.98 4.92 -36.43
C GLY A 892 -9.30 5.60 -36.80
N ILE A 893 -10.22 4.88 -37.46
CA ILE A 893 -11.59 5.35 -37.70
C ILE A 893 -12.31 5.58 -36.36
N GLY A 894 -12.16 4.65 -35.42
CA GLY A 894 -12.78 4.78 -34.10
C GLY A 894 -12.30 6.00 -33.31
N CYS A 895 -10.98 6.25 -33.29
CA CYS A 895 -10.41 7.46 -32.70
C CYS A 895 -10.95 8.72 -33.37
N ALA A 896 -11.07 8.74 -34.70
CA ALA A 896 -11.56 9.91 -35.41
C ALA A 896 -12.99 10.30 -35.02
N ILE A 897 -13.87 9.32 -34.81
CA ILE A 897 -15.25 9.57 -34.33
C ILE A 897 -15.20 10.16 -32.92
N VAL A 898 -14.49 9.52 -32.00
CA VAL A 898 -14.41 9.95 -30.59
C VAL A 898 -13.87 11.38 -30.48
N PHE A 899 -12.72 11.66 -31.09
CA PHE A 899 -12.13 13.01 -31.09
C PHE A 899 -12.98 14.03 -31.86
N GLY A 900 -13.70 13.61 -32.90
CA GLY A 900 -14.64 14.47 -33.62
C GLY A 900 -15.72 15.07 -32.73
N HIS A 901 -16.28 14.26 -31.84
CA HIS A 901 -17.32 14.68 -30.90
C HIS A 901 -16.76 15.37 -29.64
N THR A 902 -15.44 15.53 -29.49
CA THR A 902 -14.87 16.40 -28.44
C THR A 902 -14.85 17.88 -28.82
N ASN A 903 -15.13 18.20 -30.08
CA ASN A 903 -15.19 19.57 -30.55
C ASN A 903 -16.37 20.32 -29.87
N PRO A 904 -16.17 21.54 -29.33
CA PRO A 904 -17.24 22.31 -28.69
C PRO A 904 -18.47 22.60 -29.57
N SER A 905 -18.33 22.51 -30.89
CA SER A 905 -19.42 22.71 -31.86
C SER A 905 -20.21 21.45 -32.20
N SER A 906 -19.82 20.28 -31.67
CA SER A 906 -20.47 19.00 -31.92
C SER A 906 -21.74 18.82 -31.07
N SER A 907 -22.65 17.93 -31.51
CA SER A 907 -23.89 17.61 -30.80
C SER A 907 -24.03 16.11 -30.62
N VAL A 908 -24.30 15.69 -29.38
CA VAL A 908 -24.54 14.29 -29.00
C VAL A 908 -25.73 13.68 -29.78
N LYS A 909 -26.69 14.50 -30.25
CA LYS A 909 -27.87 14.04 -31.02
C LYS A 909 -27.59 13.82 -32.52
N ASN A 910 -26.42 14.19 -33.04
CA ASN A 910 -26.06 14.01 -34.44
C ASN A 910 -24.99 12.93 -34.62
N LEU A 911 -25.42 11.69 -34.87
CA LEU A 911 -24.56 10.50 -34.99
C LEU A 911 -24.45 10.01 -36.44
N THR A 912 -24.61 10.92 -37.41
CA THR A 912 -24.53 10.58 -38.84
C THR A 912 -23.17 9.99 -39.23
N ASP A 913 -22.09 10.45 -38.61
CA ASP A 913 -20.72 9.95 -38.82
C ASP A 913 -20.53 8.53 -38.27
N LEU A 914 -21.11 8.21 -37.12
CA LEU A 914 -21.17 6.85 -36.59
C LEU A 914 -22.02 5.93 -37.48
N GLY A 915 -23.16 6.41 -37.97
CA GLY A 915 -24.00 5.69 -38.93
C GLY A 915 -23.30 5.36 -40.25
N VAL A 916 -22.33 6.18 -40.67
CA VAL A 916 -21.47 5.93 -41.83
C VAL A 916 -20.28 5.01 -41.49
N ALA A 917 -19.72 5.13 -40.29
CA ALA A 917 -18.60 4.30 -39.86
C ALA A 917 -18.97 2.82 -39.71
N ILE A 918 -20.19 2.49 -39.25
CA ILE A 918 -20.65 1.10 -39.08
C ILE A 918 -20.53 0.30 -40.41
N PRO A 919 -21.07 0.75 -41.56
CA PRO A 919 -20.84 0.12 -42.86
C PRO A 919 -19.37 0.03 -43.27
N VAL A 920 -18.56 1.06 -43.00
CA VAL A 920 -17.13 1.06 -43.35
C VAL A 920 -16.37 -0.01 -42.56
N ILE A 921 -16.62 -0.13 -41.26
CA ILE A 921 -16.03 -1.17 -40.41
C ILE A 921 -16.47 -2.56 -40.89
N LEU A 922 -17.73 -2.73 -41.28
CA LEU A 922 -18.21 -3.97 -41.87
C LEU A 922 -17.48 -4.31 -43.18
N LEU A 923 -17.28 -3.32 -44.07
CA LEU A 923 -16.55 -3.49 -45.33
C LEU A 923 -15.06 -3.81 -45.11
N LEU A 924 -14.43 -3.20 -44.11
CA LEU A 924 -13.07 -3.52 -43.66
C LEU A 924 -12.95 -4.99 -43.21
N GLY A 925 -13.94 -5.47 -42.45
CA GLY A 925 -14.04 -6.89 -42.07
C GLY A 925 -14.27 -7.81 -43.27
N ILE A 926 -15.16 -7.47 -44.19
CA ILE A 926 -15.40 -8.29 -45.40
C ILE A 926 -14.15 -8.34 -46.28
N ALA A 927 -13.42 -7.23 -46.43
CA ALA A 927 -12.21 -7.14 -47.24
C ALA A 927 -11.07 -8.02 -46.71
N THR A 928 -10.91 -8.13 -45.39
CA THR A 928 -9.97 -9.07 -44.79
C THR A 928 -10.42 -10.51 -44.96
N PHE A 929 -11.69 -10.82 -44.68
CA PHE A 929 -12.21 -12.17 -44.82
C PHE A 929 -12.16 -12.71 -46.26
N ALA A 930 -12.40 -11.86 -47.26
CA ALA A 930 -12.33 -12.25 -48.67
C ALA A 930 -10.90 -12.64 -49.12
N ASN A 931 -9.87 -12.10 -48.45
CA ASN A 931 -8.48 -12.28 -48.82
C ASN A 931 -7.68 -13.18 -47.87
N GLY A 932 -8.20 -13.44 -46.66
CA GLY A 932 -7.59 -14.30 -45.64
C GLY A 932 -7.82 -15.80 -45.84
N ARG A 933 -7.26 -16.61 -44.93
CA ARG A 933 -7.51 -18.06 -44.86
C ARG A 933 -8.95 -18.31 -44.38
N LYS A 934 -9.50 -19.50 -44.66
CA LYS A 934 -10.94 -19.84 -44.49
C LYS A 934 -11.24 -20.67 -43.22
N GLY A 935 -10.48 -20.48 -42.15
CA GLY A 935 -10.62 -21.21 -40.89
C GLY A 935 -11.80 -20.73 -40.01
N LEU A 936 -12.23 -21.59 -39.08
CA LEU A 936 -13.26 -21.26 -38.09
C LEU A 936 -12.83 -20.13 -37.13
N LEU A 937 -11.54 -20.05 -36.80
CA LEU A 937 -10.97 -19.00 -35.94
C LEU A 937 -11.00 -17.62 -36.61
N GLU A 938 -10.72 -17.56 -37.92
CA GLU A 938 -10.71 -16.33 -38.71
C GLU A 938 -12.13 -15.77 -38.90
N ARG A 939 -13.12 -16.66 -39.11
CA ARG A 939 -14.56 -16.29 -39.15
C ARG A 939 -15.03 -15.66 -37.84
N ARG A 940 -14.58 -16.18 -36.70
CA ARG A 940 -14.93 -15.63 -35.39
C ARG A 940 -14.20 -14.32 -35.10
N SER A 941 -12.93 -14.20 -35.51
CA SER A 941 -12.17 -12.96 -35.36
C SER A 941 -12.83 -11.80 -36.12
N LEU A 942 -13.43 -12.06 -37.29
CA LEU A 942 -14.22 -11.05 -38.00
C LEU A 942 -15.40 -10.51 -37.17
N ILE A 943 -16.12 -11.39 -36.47
CA ILE A 943 -17.25 -10.98 -35.62
C ILE A 943 -16.75 -10.12 -34.44
N ASP A 944 -15.65 -10.55 -33.82
CA ASP A 944 -15.03 -9.83 -32.70
C ASP A 944 -14.57 -8.41 -33.10
N TRP A 945 -13.98 -8.27 -34.29
CA TRP A 945 -13.52 -6.97 -34.82
C TRP A 945 -14.64 -6.07 -35.37
N ILE A 946 -15.90 -6.54 -35.37
CA ILE A 946 -17.08 -5.68 -35.54
C ILE A 946 -17.56 -5.19 -34.17
N VAL A 947 -17.74 -6.11 -33.22
CA VAL A 947 -18.39 -5.80 -31.93
C VAL A 947 -17.48 -5.05 -30.95
N TYR A 948 -16.23 -5.48 -30.75
CA TYR A 948 -15.35 -4.87 -29.74
C TYR A 948 -14.92 -3.44 -30.08
N PRO A 949 -14.52 -3.11 -31.32
CA PRO A 949 -14.15 -1.74 -31.65
C PRO A 949 -15.32 -0.76 -31.55
N LEU A 950 -16.52 -1.15 -31.98
CA LEU A 950 -17.72 -0.33 -31.80
C LEU A 950 -18.01 -0.07 -30.32
N THR A 951 -17.84 -1.10 -29.47
CA THR A 951 -17.98 -0.97 -28.02
C THR A 951 -16.95 0.02 -27.47
N ALA A 952 -15.69 -0.10 -27.88
CA ALA A 952 -14.61 0.80 -27.47
C ALA A 952 -14.87 2.25 -27.89
N ILE A 953 -15.39 2.48 -29.11
CA ILE A 953 -15.78 3.81 -29.60
C ILE A 953 -16.86 4.42 -28.68
N ARG A 954 -17.93 3.67 -28.39
CA ARG A 954 -19.04 4.16 -27.57
C ARG A 954 -18.62 4.44 -26.12
N VAL A 955 -17.82 3.56 -25.52
CA VAL A 955 -17.30 3.75 -24.15
C VAL A 955 -16.32 4.92 -24.08
N ALA A 956 -15.38 5.01 -25.03
CA ALA A 956 -14.41 6.10 -25.06
C ALA A 956 -15.09 7.46 -25.30
N GLY A 957 -16.06 7.54 -26.21
CA GLY A 957 -16.81 8.78 -26.44
C GLY A 957 -17.65 9.19 -25.22
N PHE A 958 -18.25 8.24 -24.51
CA PHE A 958 -18.95 8.56 -23.26
C PHE A 958 -18.00 9.10 -22.18
N VAL A 959 -16.86 8.44 -21.94
CA VAL A 959 -15.89 8.84 -20.90
C VAL A 959 -15.24 10.19 -21.24
N ILE A 960 -14.99 10.45 -22.52
CA ILE A 960 -14.36 11.69 -22.98
C ILE A 960 -15.46 12.75 -23.16
N ILE A 961 -15.64 13.59 -22.12
CA ILE A 961 -16.49 14.80 -22.13
C ILE A 961 -17.99 14.50 -22.36
N GLY A 962 -18.43 13.22 -22.33
CA GLY A 962 -19.81 12.86 -22.65
C GLY A 962 -20.17 13.04 -24.13
N SER A 963 -19.17 12.92 -25.01
CA SER A 963 -19.26 13.22 -26.44
C SER A 963 -20.17 12.26 -27.24
N LEU A 964 -20.37 11.02 -26.77
CA LEU A 964 -21.32 10.05 -27.33
C LEU A 964 -22.39 9.67 -26.30
N PRO A 965 -23.61 9.24 -26.72
CA PRO A 965 -24.68 8.87 -25.80
C PRO A 965 -24.28 7.74 -24.86
N ALA A 966 -24.61 7.92 -23.57
CA ALA A 966 -24.32 6.94 -22.56
C ALA A 966 -24.97 5.58 -22.91
N PRO A 967 -24.25 4.46 -22.72
CA PRO A 967 -24.83 3.12 -22.85
C PRO A 967 -26.11 2.99 -22.00
N LEU A 968 -27.07 2.16 -22.44
CA LEU A 968 -28.34 1.88 -21.74
C LEU A 968 -29.35 3.03 -21.62
N SER A 969 -28.99 4.27 -21.95
CA SER A 969 -29.85 5.46 -21.79
C SER A 969 -30.55 5.94 -23.07
N VAL A 970 -30.38 5.21 -24.17
CA VAL A 970 -30.80 5.68 -25.51
C VAL A 970 -32.21 5.22 -25.82
N ASP A 971 -33.11 6.17 -26.06
CA ASP A 971 -34.34 5.91 -26.81
C ASP A 971 -34.08 6.10 -28.33
N PRO A 972 -34.09 5.04 -29.15
CA PRO A 972 -33.82 5.15 -30.59
C PRO A 972 -34.89 5.94 -31.35
N PHE A 973 -36.05 6.23 -30.75
CA PHE A 973 -37.18 6.88 -31.43
C PHE A 973 -37.32 8.39 -31.17
N GLU A 974 -36.52 8.98 -30.28
CA GLU A 974 -36.67 10.39 -29.86
C GLU A 974 -36.14 11.42 -30.88
N GLY A 975 -35.18 11.02 -31.73
CA GLY A 975 -34.40 11.93 -32.57
C GLY A 975 -34.78 11.98 -34.05
N GLY A 976 -34.01 12.76 -34.83
CA GLY A 976 -34.17 12.87 -36.29
C GLY A 976 -33.86 11.56 -37.01
N LEU A 977 -34.57 11.29 -38.11
CA LEU A 977 -34.50 10.00 -38.81
C LEU A 977 -33.08 9.65 -39.28
N LEU A 978 -32.38 10.60 -39.91
CA LEU A 978 -31.02 10.39 -40.43
C LEU A 978 -29.94 10.50 -39.35
N GLU A 979 -30.13 11.42 -38.40
CA GLU A 979 -29.12 11.81 -37.42
C GLU A 979 -29.07 10.89 -36.19
N TRP A 980 -30.19 10.23 -35.87
CA TRP A 980 -30.35 9.47 -34.63
C TRP A 980 -30.96 8.09 -34.84
N VAL A 981 -32.15 8.01 -35.45
CA VAL A 981 -32.90 6.75 -35.59
C VAL A 981 -32.13 5.76 -36.47
N TYR A 982 -31.65 6.21 -37.64
CA TYR A 982 -30.94 5.35 -38.59
C TYR A 982 -29.66 4.72 -38.02
N PRO A 983 -28.72 5.48 -37.39
CA PRO A 983 -27.54 4.90 -36.77
C PRO A 983 -27.85 3.80 -35.74
N PHE A 984 -28.83 3.99 -34.85
CA PHE A 984 -29.17 3.00 -33.81
C PHE A 984 -29.90 1.78 -34.36
N MET A 985 -30.82 1.95 -35.33
CA MET A 985 -31.47 0.82 -35.99
C MET A 985 -30.48 -0.03 -36.80
N LEU A 986 -29.53 0.63 -37.48
CA LEU A 986 -28.46 -0.06 -38.19
C LEU A 986 -27.54 -0.82 -37.22
N LEU A 987 -27.15 -0.18 -36.11
CA LEU A 987 -26.33 -0.81 -35.08
C LEU A 987 -27.02 -2.06 -34.52
N GLU A 988 -28.30 -1.97 -34.15
CA GLU A 988 -29.07 -3.10 -33.61
C GLU A 988 -29.16 -4.28 -34.60
N LEU A 989 -29.40 -3.99 -35.89
CA LEU A 989 -29.43 -5.01 -36.94
C LEU A 989 -28.08 -5.71 -37.10
N VAL A 990 -26.97 -4.95 -37.06
CA VAL A 990 -25.61 -5.49 -37.16
C VAL A 990 -25.28 -6.37 -35.96
N LEU A 991 -25.73 -6.02 -34.75
CA LEU A 991 -25.54 -6.84 -33.55
C LEU A 991 -26.32 -8.16 -33.63
N ILE A 992 -27.59 -8.14 -34.08
CA ILE A 992 -28.37 -9.36 -34.29
C ILE A 992 -27.68 -10.27 -35.31
N LEU A 993 -27.19 -9.70 -36.42
CA LEU A 993 -26.42 -10.45 -37.42
C LEU A 993 -25.15 -11.07 -36.81
N ALA A 994 -24.41 -10.32 -35.99
CA ALA A 994 -23.22 -10.82 -35.30
C ALA A 994 -23.54 -12.01 -34.38
N ILE A 995 -24.64 -11.95 -33.62
CA ILE A 995 -25.10 -13.05 -32.75
C ILE A 995 -25.47 -14.28 -33.58
N VAL A 996 -26.24 -14.12 -34.67
CA VAL A 996 -26.63 -15.22 -35.56
C VAL A 996 -25.40 -15.88 -36.19
N LEU A 997 -24.45 -15.08 -36.69
CA LEU A 997 -23.21 -15.59 -37.26
C LEU A 997 -22.37 -16.35 -36.22
N ASP A 998 -22.29 -15.86 -34.97
CA ASP A 998 -21.54 -16.57 -33.93
C ASP A 998 -22.23 -17.88 -33.51
N VAL A 999 -23.57 -17.96 -33.52
CA VAL A 999 -24.30 -19.21 -33.33
C VAL A 999 -23.99 -20.21 -34.45
N LEU A 1000 -23.97 -19.77 -35.71
CA LEU A 1000 -23.65 -20.63 -36.86
C LEU A 1000 -22.21 -21.15 -36.79
N VAL A 1001 -21.25 -20.31 -36.40
CA VAL A 1001 -19.85 -20.72 -36.19
C VAL A 1001 -19.75 -21.75 -35.05
N ASP A 1002 -20.51 -21.57 -33.97
CA ASP A 1002 -20.52 -22.49 -32.82
C ASP A 1002 -21.09 -23.87 -33.16
N VAL A 1003 -22.18 -23.91 -33.96
CA VAL A 1003 -22.77 -25.17 -34.46
C VAL A 1003 -21.81 -25.88 -35.43
N GLN A 1004 -21.15 -25.14 -36.33
CA GLN A 1004 -20.17 -25.70 -37.25
C GLN A 1004 -18.95 -26.29 -36.51
N SER A 1005 -18.49 -25.62 -35.44
CA SER A 1005 -17.41 -26.11 -34.60
C SER A 1005 -17.76 -27.41 -33.85
N LYS A 1006 -19.03 -27.62 -33.50
CA LYS A 1006 -19.50 -28.85 -32.81
C LYS A 1006 -19.75 -30.02 -33.76
N ASN A 1007 -20.00 -29.76 -35.05
CA ASN A 1007 -20.24 -30.79 -36.07
C ASN A 1007 -18.96 -31.26 -36.80
N GLY A 1008 -17.90 -30.46 -36.82
CA GLY A 1008 -16.61 -30.86 -37.36
C GLY A 1008 -15.83 -31.72 -36.36
N SER A 1009 -15.16 -32.78 -36.81
CA SER A 1009 -14.26 -33.63 -36.00
C SER A 1009 -12.95 -32.92 -35.58
N SER A 1010 -13.02 -31.62 -35.32
CA SER A 1010 -11.90 -30.81 -34.84
C SER A 1010 -11.91 -30.82 -33.32
N ASP A 1011 -10.89 -31.45 -32.72
CA ASP A 1011 -10.61 -31.54 -31.27
C ASP A 1011 -10.31 -30.19 -30.58
N VAL A 1012 -10.54 -29.07 -31.27
CA VAL A 1012 -10.24 -27.72 -30.79
C VAL A 1012 -11.54 -27.07 -30.36
N SER A 1013 -11.77 -26.96 -29.05
CA SER A 1013 -12.84 -26.12 -28.51
C SER A 1013 -12.55 -24.66 -28.88
N VAL A 1014 -13.19 -24.16 -29.94
CA VAL A 1014 -12.97 -22.79 -30.47
C VAL A 1014 -13.44 -21.70 -29.49
N ARG A 1015 -14.04 -22.06 -28.34
CA ARG A 1015 -14.69 -21.15 -27.41
C ARG A 1015 -14.05 -21.21 -26.02
N SER A 1016 -13.40 -20.12 -25.61
CA SER A 1016 -13.09 -19.89 -24.21
C SER A 1016 -14.34 -19.29 -23.53
N GLY A 1017 -14.61 -19.71 -22.30
CA GLY A 1017 -15.76 -19.20 -21.54
C GLY A 1017 -15.73 -17.69 -21.34
N PHE A 1018 -14.54 -17.11 -21.14
CA PHE A 1018 -14.33 -15.68 -21.00
C PHE A 1018 -14.79 -14.86 -22.22
N ARG A 1019 -14.53 -15.33 -23.45
CA ARG A 1019 -14.96 -14.63 -24.68
C ARG A 1019 -16.48 -14.57 -24.79
N GLU A 1020 -17.20 -15.56 -24.25
CA GLU A 1020 -18.66 -15.57 -24.25
C GLU A 1020 -19.25 -14.49 -23.34
N VAL A 1021 -18.62 -14.24 -22.19
CA VAL A 1021 -19.01 -13.15 -21.26
C VAL A 1021 -18.75 -11.77 -21.89
N ILE A 1022 -17.54 -11.54 -22.42
CA ILE A 1022 -17.19 -10.25 -23.05
C ILE A 1022 -18.11 -9.97 -24.22
N PHE A 1023 -18.36 -10.96 -25.08
CA PHE A 1023 -19.23 -10.78 -26.23
C PHE A 1023 -20.65 -10.35 -25.81
N ALA A 1024 -21.25 -11.02 -24.83
CA ALA A 1024 -22.57 -10.64 -24.32
C ALA A 1024 -22.58 -9.23 -23.73
N PHE A 1025 -21.57 -8.88 -22.92
CA PHE A 1025 -21.44 -7.56 -22.32
C PHE A 1025 -21.27 -6.45 -23.38
N SER A 1026 -20.41 -6.65 -24.38
CA SER A 1026 -20.20 -5.71 -25.48
C SER A 1026 -21.47 -5.46 -26.29
N VAL A 1027 -22.25 -6.52 -26.56
CA VAL A 1027 -23.55 -6.37 -27.24
C VAL A 1027 -24.52 -5.55 -26.40
N ILE A 1028 -24.58 -5.75 -25.08
CA ILE A 1028 -25.48 -4.99 -24.19
C ILE A 1028 -25.12 -3.49 -24.18
N LEU A 1029 -23.84 -3.14 -24.15
CA LEU A 1029 -23.40 -1.73 -24.19
C LEU A 1029 -23.74 -1.03 -25.51
N LEU A 1030 -23.85 -1.78 -26.61
CA LEU A 1030 -24.18 -1.25 -27.93
C LEU A 1030 -25.68 -1.27 -28.23
N SER A 1031 -26.40 -2.28 -27.75
CA SER A 1031 -27.81 -2.49 -28.03
C SER A 1031 -28.70 -1.51 -27.25
N TRP A 1032 -29.86 -1.20 -27.82
CA TRP A 1032 -30.94 -0.53 -27.08
C TRP A 1032 -31.96 -1.54 -26.49
N GLY A 1033 -31.70 -2.86 -26.57
CA GLY A 1033 -32.52 -3.89 -25.90
C GLY A 1033 -32.49 -5.26 -26.57
N PRO A 1034 -33.13 -5.44 -27.74
CA PRO A 1034 -33.39 -6.76 -28.34
C PRO A 1034 -32.15 -7.66 -28.51
N ALA A 1035 -31.07 -7.12 -29.08
CA ALA A 1035 -29.82 -7.85 -29.28
C ALA A 1035 -29.14 -8.19 -27.96
N GLY A 1036 -29.19 -7.28 -26.98
CA GLY A 1036 -28.68 -7.51 -25.62
C GLY A 1036 -29.35 -8.70 -24.94
N ILE A 1037 -30.70 -8.75 -24.94
CA ILE A 1037 -31.48 -9.85 -24.35
C ILE A 1037 -31.18 -11.19 -25.05
N LEU A 1038 -31.13 -11.19 -26.39
CA LEU A 1038 -30.81 -12.38 -27.17
C LEU A 1038 -29.39 -12.90 -26.87
N ALA A 1039 -28.42 -12.01 -26.70
CA ALA A 1039 -27.04 -12.37 -26.35
C ALA A 1039 -26.96 -13.04 -24.96
N VAL A 1040 -27.67 -12.50 -23.96
CA VAL A 1040 -27.74 -13.07 -22.60
C VAL A 1040 -28.42 -14.44 -22.61
N LEU A 1041 -29.60 -14.57 -23.20
CA LEU A 1041 -30.34 -15.84 -23.25
C LEU A 1041 -29.53 -16.94 -23.93
N ARG A 1042 -28.91 -16.62 -25.06
CA ARG A 1042 -28.04 -17.55 -25.79
C ARG A 1042 -26.81 -17.92 -24.97
N GLY A 1043 -26.18 -16.95 -24.29
CA GLY A 1043 -25.01 -17.16 -23.45
C GLY A 1043 -25.27 -18.03 -22.22
N LEU A 1044 -26.40 -17.80 -21.53
CA LEU A 1044 -26.85 -18.61 -20.40
C LEU A 1044 -27.13 -20.05 -20.81
N TYR A 1045 -27.92 -20.24 -21.87
CA TYR A 1045 -28.26 -21.58 -22.36
C TYR A 1045 -27.01 -22.39 -22.74
N SER A 1046 -26.10 -21.76 -23.49
CA SER A 1046 -24.83 -22.34 -23.91
C SER A 1046 -23.93 -22.69 -22.71
N SER A 1047 -23.78 -21.79 -21.75
CA SER A 1047 -22.89 -21.98 -20.59
C SER A 1047 -23.41 -23.03 -19.62
N VAL A 1048 -24.73 -23.06 -19.34
CA VAL A 1048 -25.35 -24.08 -18.49
C VAL A 1048 -25.26 -25.47 -19.15
N LYS A 1049 -25.57 -25.56 -20.45
CA LYS A 1049 -25.50 -26.82 -21.21
C LYS A 1049 -24.10 -27.42 -21.24
N ASP A 1050 -23.08 -26.58 -21.43
CA ASP A 1050 -21.68 -27.01 -21.50
C ASP A 1050 -21.02 -27.12 -20.10
N ARG A 1051 -21.80 -27.07 -19.00
CA ARG A 1051 -21.33 -27.15 -17.59
C ARG A 1051 -20.30 -26.08 -17.18
N ARG A 1052 -20.37 -24.90 -17.80
CA ARG A 1052 -19.54 -23.71 -17.56
C ARG A 1052 -20.22 -22.76 -16.57
N THR A 1053 -20.18 -23.12 -15.28
CA THR A 1053 -20.95 -22.45 -14.22
C THR A 1053 -20.46 -21.05 -13.86
N ARG A 1054 -19.15 -20.77 -14.01
CA ARG A 1054 -18.58 -19.43 -13.75
C ARG A 1054 -19.06 -18.42 -14.78
N GLU A 1055 -19.03 -18.81 -16.03
CA GLU A 1055 -19.53 -18.04 -17.16
C GLU A 1055 -21.04 -17.86 -17.09
N ALA A 1056 -21.77 -18.93 -16.75
CA ALA A 1056 -23.21 -18.84 -16.54
C ALA A 1056 -23.58 -17.84 -15.44
N GLY A 1057 -22.85 -17.84 -14.31
CA GLY A 1057 -23.03 -16.86 -13.24
C GLY A 1057 -22.74 -15.43 -13.70
N ALA A 1058 -21.65 -15.19 -14.43
CA ALA A 1058 -21.31 -13.86 -14.93
C ALA A 1058 -22.33 -13.34 -15.95
N ILE A 1059 -22.85 -14.20 -16.83
CA ILE A 1059 -23.87 -13.83 -17.82
C ILE A 1059 -25.23 -13.63 -17.15
N ALA A 1060 -25.53 -14.33 -16.04
CA ALA A 1060 -26.78 -14.13 -15.29
C ALA A 1060 -26.91 -12.69 -14.78
N LEU A 1061 -25.83 -12.11 -14.25
CA LEU A 1061 -25.80 -10.71 -13.81
C LEU A 1061 -26.10 -9.69 -14.92
N LEU A 1062 -25.91 -10.08 -16.17
CA LEU A 1062 -26.20 -9.23 -17.33
C LEU A 1062 -27.68 -9.22 -17.69
N LEU A 1063 -28.49 -10.12 -17.12
CA LEU A 1063 -29.91 -10.22 -17.44
C LEU A 1063 -30.68 -8.96 -17.02
N PRO A 1064 -30.61 -8.45 -15.77
CA PRO A 1064 -31.29 -7.21 -15.42
C PRO A 1064 -30.80 -6.03 -16.27
N VAL A 1065 -29.49 -5.94 -16.51
CA VAL A 1065 -28.88 -4.86 -17.31
C VAL A 1065 -29.40 -4.86 -18.75
N SER A 1066 -29.57 -6.05 -19.36
CA SER A 1066 -30.12 -6.18 -20.71
C SER A 1066 -31.60 -5.81 -20.81
N ILE A 1067 -32.34 -5.86 -19.70
CA ILE A 1067 -33.74 -5.46 -19.63
C ILE A 1067 -33.85 -3.95 -19.37
N VAL A 1068 -32.96 -3.38 -18.56
CA VAL A 1068 -32.87 -1.93 -18.29
C VAL A 1068 -32.65 -1.14 -19.57
N SER A 1069 -31.94 -1.66 -20.58
CA SER A 1069 -31.75 -0.94 -21.84
C SER A 1069 -33.05 -0.65 -22.61
N LEU A 1070 -34.14 -1.38 -22.32
CA LEU A 1070 -35.48 -1.09 -22.87
C LEU A 1070 -36.22 0.04 -22.14
N GLU A 1071 -35.78 0.44 -20.95
CA GLU A 1071 -36.46 1.43 -20.11
C GLU A 1071 -36.68 2.78 -20.82
N PRO A 1072 -35.72 3.35 -21.57
CA PRO A 1072 -35.91 4.61 -22.27
C PRO A 1072 -37.08 4.57 -23.28
N SER A 1073 -37.29 3.44 -23.95
CA SER A 1073 -38.39 3.25 -24.91
C SER A 1073 -39.68 2.71 -24.27
N MET A 1074 -39.58 2.05 -23.12
CA MET A 1074 -40.68 1.40 -22.42
C MET A 1074 -40.64 1.69 -20.92
N SER A 1075 -41.31 2.76 -20.50
CA SER A 1075 -41.28 3.26 -19.12
C SER A 1075 -41.76 2.27 -18.04
N PHE A 1076 -42.59 1.27 -18.37
CA PHE A 1076 -43.07 0.27 -17.41
C PHE A 1076 -41.96 -0.65 -16.87
N ILE A 1077 -40.84 -0.78 -17.59
CA ILE A 1077 -39.70 -1.64 -17.21
C ILE A 1077 -39.10 -1.22 -15.87
N SER A 1078 -39.08 0.07 -15.56
CA SER A 1078 -38.61 0.64 -14.28
C SER A 1078 -39.24 -0.05 -13.05
N SER A 1079 -40.53 -0.42 -13.13
CA SER A 1079 -41.26 -1.07 -12.04
C SER A 1079 -40.90 -2.55 -11.83
N VAL A 1080 -40.35 -3.21 -12.86
CA VAL A 1080 -40.07 -4.66 -12.87
C VAL A 1080 -38.60 -4.94 -12.52
N VAL A 1081 -37.69 -4.07 -12.92
CA VAL A 1081 -36.24 -4.24 -12.74
C VAL A 1081 -35.86 -4.47 -11.27
N GLY A 1082 -36.43 -3.70 -10.34
CA GLY A 1082 -36.13 -3.87 -8.92
C GLY A 1082 -36.52 -5.24 -8.37
N SER A 1083 -37.69 -5.76 -8.77
CA SER A 1083 -38.13 -7.10 -8.37
C SER A 1083 -37.27 -8.21 -8.97
N LEU A 1084 -36.78 -8.00 -10.20
CA LEU A 1084 -35.90 -8.95 -10.88
C LEU A 1084 -34.54 -9.07 -10.17
N ILE A 1085 -33.94 -7.94 -9.78
CA ILE A 1085 -32.66 -7.89 -9.05
C ILE A 1085 -32.78 -8.58 -7.69
N ILE A 1086 -33.86 -8.31 -6.93
CA ILE A 1086 -34.14 -8.98 -5.65
C ILE A 1086 -34.30 -10.50 -5.85
N GLY A 1087 -35.06 -10.91 -6.87
CA GLY A 1087 -35.26 -12.32 -7.20
C GLY A 1087 -33.95 -13.03 -7.53
N GLU A 1088 -33.07 -12.38 -8.29
CA GLU A 1088 -31.76 -12.92 -8.64
C GLU A 1088 -30.86 -13.07 -7.39
N LEU A 1089 -30.83 -12.09 -6.50
CA LEU A 1089 -30.07 -12.14 -5.24
C LEU A 1089 -30.53 -13.33 -4.38
N LEU A 1090 -31.85 -13.50 -4.21
CA LEU A 1090 -32.40 -14.60 -3.41
C LEU A 1090 -32.05 -15.97 -3.98
N VAL A 1091 -32.02 -16.12 -5.31
CA VAL A 1091 -31.59 -17.37 -5.96
C VAL A 1091 -30.14 -17.70 -5.61
N PHE A 1092 -29.21 -16.76 -5.75
CA PHE A 1092 -27.79 -17.01 -5.42
C PHE A 1092 -27.57 -17.24 -3.92
N MET A 1093 -28.27 -16.52 -3.05
CA MET A 1093 -28.24 -16.77 -1.60
C MET A 1093 -28.76 -18.17 -1.24
N PHE A 1094 -29.83 -18.62 -1.89
CA PHE A 1094 -30.37 -19.96 -1.68
C PHE A 1094 -29.39 -21.05 -2.12
N ILE A 1095 -28.68 -20.87 -3.24
CA ILE A 1095 -27.64 -21.80 -3.69
C ILE A 1095 -26.51 -21.89 -2.66
N LEU A 1096 -26.07 -20.76 -2.08
CA LEU A 1096 -25.02 -20.74 -1.05
C LEU A 1096 -25.44 -21.45 0.23
N PHE A 1097 -26.63 -21.14 0.73
CA PHE A 1097 -27.16 -21.77 1.94
C PHE A 1097 -27.34 -23.28 1.75
N TRP A 1098 -27.92 -23.70 0.62
CA TRP A 1098 -28.10 -25.12 0.32
C TRP A 1098 -26.79 -25.86 0.07
N GLY A 1099 -25.77 -25.14 -0.44
CA GLY A 1099 -24.42 -25.67 -0.63
C GLY A 1099 -23.77 -26.16 0.67
N ILE A 1100 -24.15 -25.62 1.84
CA ILE A 1100 -23.66 -26.12 3.14
C ILE A 1100 -24.00 -27.61 3.28
N PHE A 1101 -25.23 -27.99 2.90
CA PHE A 1101 -25.75 -29.34 3.07
C PHE A 1101 -25.51 -30.26 1.86
N VAL A 1102 -25.45 -29.72 0.64
CA VAL A 1102 -25.36 -30.49 -0.61
C VAL A 1102 -24.13 -30.11 -1.43
N ASN A 1103 -23.49 -31.09 -2.09
CA ASN A 1103 -22.32 -30.83 -2.94
C ASN A 1103 -22.73 -30.14 -4.25
N ILE A 1104 -22.69 -28.80 -4.25
CA ILE A 1104 -22.90 -27.93 -5.41
C ILE A 1104 -21.66 -27.03 -5.63
N GLU A 1105 -20.46 -27.60 -5.43
CA GLU A 1105 -19.20 -26.85 -5.37
C GLU A 1105 -18.93 -25.93 -6.57
N ARG A 1106 -19.42 -26.31 -7.76
CA ARG A 1106 -19.24 -25.54 -9.00
C ARG A 1106 -20.02 -24.22 -9.04
N TRP A 1107 -21.09 -24.11 -8.26
CA TRP A 1107 -21.92 -22.91 -8.19
C TRP A 1107 -21.59 -22.00 -7.01
N VAL A 1108 -20.78 -22.47 -6.05
CA VAL A 1108 -20.45 -21.68 -4.84
C VAL A 1108 -19.73 -20.38 -5.21
N ALA A 1109 -18.58 -20.45 -5.87
CA ALA A 1109 -17.82 -19.24 -6.21
C ALA A 1109 -18.62 -18.23 -7.06
N PRO A 1110 -19.35 -18.63 -8.12
CA PRO A 1110 -20.21 -17.72 -8.87
C PRO A 1110 -21.34 -17.12 -8.02
N SER A 1111 -21.96 -17.92 -7.14
CA SER A 1111 -23.06 -17.44 -6.30
C SER A 1111 -22.58 -16.45 -5.25
N VAL A 1112 -21.39 -16.65 -4.67
CA VAL A 1112 -20.79 -15.68 -3.75
C VAL A 1112 -20.53 -14.36 -4.46
N GLN A 1113 -19.86 -14.39 -5.62
CA GLN A 1113 -19.57 -13.18 -6.38
C GLN A 1113 -20.85 -12.43 -6.76
N ASN A 1114 -21.86 -13.15 -7.25
CA ASN A 1114 -23.13 -12.55 -7.68
C ASN A 1114 -23.93 -12.00 -6.50
N ALA A 1115 -23.96 -12.69 -5.36
CA ALA A 1115 -24.62 -12.20 -4.15
C ALA A 1115 -24.04 -10.86 -3.70
N HIS A 1116 -22.71 -10.70 -3.71
CA HIS A 1116 -22.05 -9.44 -3.36
C HIS A 1116 -22.38 -8.31 -4.33
N ILE A 1117 -22.28 -8.56 -5.64
CA ILE A 1117 -22.57 -7.56 -6.67
C ILE A 1117 -24.03 -7.10 -6.58
N LEU A 1118 -24.97 -8.06 -6.49
CA LEU A 1118 -26.39 -7.76 -6.42
C LEU A 1118 -26.76 -7.07 -5.10
N LEU A 1119 -26.17 -7.47 -3.98
CA LEU A 1119 -26.40 -6.84 -2.69
C LEU A 1119 -25.93 -5.38 -2.68
N LEU A 1120 -24.76 -5.08 -3.27
CA LEU A 1120 -24.25 -3.72 -3.40
C LEU A 1120 -25.20 -2.86 -4.24
N VAL A 1121 -25.60 -3.34 -5.42
CA VAL A 1121 -26.53 -2.64 -6.31
C VAL A 1121 -27.86 -2.39 -5.59
N LEU A 1122 -28.40 -3.41 -4.94
CA LEU A 1122 -29.69 -3.36 -4.27
C LEU A 1122 -29.69 -2.38 -3.09
N SER A 1123 -28.62 -2.37 -2.30
CA SER A 1123 -28.47 -1.49 -1.13
C SER A 1123 -28.32 -0.01 -1.52
N LEU A 1124 -27.78 0.28 -2.71
CA LEU A 1124 -27.60 1.65 -3.19
C LEU A 1124 -28.82 2.20 -3.94
N THR A 1125 -29.63 1.33 -4.54
CA THR A 1125 -30.69 1.74 -5.48
C THR A 1125 -32.11 1.53 -4.97
N ILE A 1126 -32.37 0.46 -4.21
CA ILE A 1126 -33.73 -0.03 -3.93
C ILE A 1126 -33.98 -0.19 -2.43
N LEU A 1127 -33.07 -0.83 -1.69
CA LEU A 1127 -33.20 -1.05 -0.25
C LEU A 1127 -32.60 0.10 0.55
N ARG A 1128 -33.07 0.26 1.80
CA ARG A 1128 -32.37 1.10 2.79
C ARG A 1128 -31.03 0.45 3.13
N LEU A 1129 -30.00 1.27 3.31
CA LEU A 1129 -28.65 0.82 3.67
C LEU A 1129 -28.62 -0.05 4.94
N GLU A 1130 -29.49 0.22 5.92
CA GLU A 1130 -29.66 -0.61 7.14
C GLU A 1130 -29.96 -2.08 6.79
N VAL A 1131 -30.86 -2.32 5.84
CA VAL A 1131 -31.24 -3.67 5.40
C VAL A 1131 -30.08 -4.32 4.63
N GLY A 1132 -29.36 -3.53 3.83
CA GLY A 1132 -28.15 -3.97 3.14
C GLY A 1132 -27.07 -4.48 4.09
N VAL A 1133 -26.82 -3.78 5.19
CA VAL A 1133 -25.87 -4.19 6.24
C VAL A 1133 -26.29 -5.51 6.88
N ILE A 1134 -27.56 -5.67 7.24
CA ILE A 1134 -28.07 -6.93 7.83
C ILE A 1134 -27.91 -8.10 6.85
N LEU A 1135 -28.24 -7.89 5.57
CA LEU A 1135 -28.08 -8.92 4.53
C LEU A 1135 -26.61 -9.28 4.31
N LEU A 1136 -25.68 -8.32 4.41
CA LEU A 1136 -24.24 -8.60 4.29
C LEU A 1136 -23.72 -9.44 5.46
N ILE A 1137 -24.19 -9.18 6.69
CA ILE A 1137 -23.90 -10.03 7.86
C ILE A 1137 -24.42 -11.46 7.64
N LEU A 1138 -25.62 -11.61 7.05
CA LEU A 1138 -26.16 -12.93 6.72
C LEU A 1138 -25.35 -13.65 5.63
N VAL A 1139 -24.93 -12.94 4.57
CA VAL A 1139 -24.02 -13.47 3.53
C VAL A 1139 -22.72 -13.93 4.19
N SER A 1140 -22.11 -13.07 5.01
CA SER A 1140 -20.89 -13.34 5.77
C SER A 1140 -21.00 -14.64 6.56
N SER A 1141 -22.06 -14.77 7.37
CA SER A 1141 -22.30 -15.95 8.20
C SER A 1141 -22.37 -17.25 7.39
N VAL A 1142 -23.07 -17.23 6.25
CA VAL A 1142 -23.22 -18.41 5.35
C VAL A 1142 -21.89 -18.74 4.68
N VAL A 1143 -21.21 -17.74 4.10
CA VAL A 1143 -19.96 -17.90 3.36
C VAL A 1143 -18.83 -18.36 4.29
N TRP A 1144 -18.73 -17.76 5.47
CA TRP A 1144 -17.71 -18.10 6.46
C TRP A 1144 -17.93 -19.50 7.04
N SER A 1145 -19.15 -19.82 7.45
CA SER A 1145 -19.49 -21.15 7.96
C SER A 1145 -19.25 -22.24 6.91
N TYR A 1146 -19.61 -21.99 5.65
CA TYR A 1146 -19.28 -22.89 4.54
C TYR A 1146 -17.76 -23.05 4.41
N GLY A 1147 -17.00 -21.95 4.49
CA GLY A 1147 -15.55 -21.95 4.41
C GLY A 1147 -14.86 -22.77 5.50
N ILE A 1148 -15.38 -22.75 6.74
CA ILE A 1148 -14.85 -23.57 7.84
C ILE A 1148 -15.22 -25.04 7.64
N LEU A 1149 -16.51 -25.35 7.41
CA LEU A 1149 -17.00 -26.73 7.31
C LEU A 1149 -16.48 -27.49 6.09
N ARG A 1150 -16.12 -26.79 5.01
CA ARG A 1150 -15.61 -27.37 3.76
C ARG A 1150 -14.11 -27.14 3.55
N LEU A 1151 -13.40 -26.63 4.56
CA LEU A 1151 -11.96 -26.36 4.51
C LEU A 1151 -11.60 -25.54 3.25
N ARG A 1152 -12.22 -24.37 3.12
CA ARG A 1152 -11.97 -23.44 2.00
C ARG A 1152 -11.51 -22.10 2.51
N ARG A 1153 -10.19 -21.92 2.57
CA ARG A 1153 -9.53 -20.68 3.00
C ARG A 1153 -10.08 -19.43 2.33
N GLY A 1154 -10.27 -19.44 1.00
CA GLY A 1154 -10.78 -18.28 0.27
C GLY A 1154 -12.16 -17.82 0.74
N LEU A 1155 -13.04 -18.74 1.16
CA LEU A 1155 -14.38 -18.39 1.67
C LEU A 1155 -14.33 -17.92 3.14
N ARG A 1156 -13.40 -18.46 3.94
CA ARG A 1156 -13.17 -17.97 5.31
C ARG A 1156 -12.71 -16.50 5.31
N VAL A 1157 -11.75 -16.17 4.44
CA VAL A 1157 -11.25 -14.79 4.28
C VAL A 1157 -12.36 -13.86 3.79
N LEU A 1158 -13.16 -14.31 2.83
CA LEU A 1158 -14.23 -13.49 2.29
C LEU A 1158 -15.32 -13.20 3.32
N GLY A 1159 -15.75 -14.20 4.10
CA GLY A 1159 -16.68 -13.97 5.21
C GLY A 1159 -16.15 -12.96 6.25
N LEU A 1160 -14.87 -13.07 6.63
CA LEU A 1160 -14.24 -12.06 7.50
C LEU A 1160 -14.33 -10.64 6.91
N VAL A 1161 -14.06 -10.49 5.62
CA VAL A 1161 -14.13 -9.20 4.91
C VAL A 1161 -15.57 -8.67 4.89
N ASP A 1162 -16.55 -9.54 4.63
CA ASP A 1162 -17.97 -9.18 4.59
C ASP A 1162 -18.44 -8.65 5.96
N LEU A 1163 -18.08 -9.34 7.05
CA LEU A 1163 -18.36 -8.88 8.41
C LEU A 1163 -17.70 -7.52 8.72
N ALA A 1164 -16.45 -7.31 8.27
CA ALA A 1164 -15.73 -6.06 8.48
C ALA A 1164 -16.40 -4.89 7.73
N ILE A 1165 -16.76 -5.09 6.46
CA ILE A 1165 -17.48 -4.10 5.65
C ILE A 1165 -18.85 -3.80 6.25
N ALA A 1166 -19.60 -4.83 6.66
CA ALA A 1166 -20.91 -4.67 7.28
C ALA A 1166 -20.81 -3.91 8.62
N SER A 1167 -19.82 -4.22 9.44
CA SER A 1167 -19.58 -3.55 10.71
C SER A 1167 -19.23 -2.07 10.50
N PHE A 1168 -18.32 -1.77 9.57
CA PHE A 1168 -17.95 -0.40 9.23
C PHE A 1168 -19.15 0.38 8.68
N GLY A 1169 -19.86 -0.17 7.69
CA GLY A 1169 -21.07 0.44 7.12
C GLY A 1169 -22.17 0.65 8.17
N GLY A 1170 -22.38 -0.33 9.04
CA GLY A 1170 -23.36 -0.23 10.14
C GLY A 1170 -23.01 0.85 11.16
N VAL A 1171 -21.73 1.01 11.52
CA VAL A 1171 -21.26 2.09 12.40
C VAL A 1171 -21.38 3.45 11.70
N MET A 1172 -21.09 3.54 10.41
CA MET A 1172 -21.28 4.79 9.64
C MET A 1172 -22.75 5.21 9.58
N LEU A 1173 -23.67 4.26 9.40
CA LEU A 1173 -25.11 4.53 9.48
C LEU A 1173 -25.54 4.97 10.89
N TRP A 1174 -24.95 4.37 11.93
CA TRP A 1174 -25.14 4.87 13.29
C TRP A 1174 -24.65 6.31 13.44
N LEU A 1175 -23.48 6.66 12.91
CA LEU A 1175 -22.95 8.03 12.98
C LEU A 1175 -23.84 9.05 12.22
N SER A 1176 -24.62 8.62 11.23
CA SER A 1176 -25.58 9.49 10.53
C SER A 1176 -26.77 9.85 11.41
N ASP A 1177 -27.44 8.85 11.98
CA ASP A 1177 -28.75 9.02 12.63
C ASP A 1177 -28.67 8.95 14.18
N MET A 1178 -27.49 8.64 14.71
CA MET A 1178 -27.14 8.46 16.14
C MET A 1178 -28.09 7.56 16.93
N SER A 1179 -28.79 6.63 16.26
CA SER A 1179 -29.78 5.74 16.90
C SER A 1179 -29.11 4.69 17.80
N PRO A 1180 -29.27 4.76 19.14
CA PRO A 1180 -28.66 3.78 20.04
C PRO A 1180 -29.24 2.36 19.84
N THR A 1181 -30.50 2.28 19.43
CA THR A 1181 -31.19 1.00 19.15
C THR A 1181 -30.60 0.29 17.93
N TRP A 1182 -30.25 1.03 16.87
CA TRP A 1182 -29.58 0.47 15.69
C TRP A 1182 -28.20 -0.08 16.06
N LEU A 1183 -27.42 0.68 16.84
CA LEU A 1183 -26.10 0.24 17.28
C LEU A 1183 -26.19 -1.02 18.17
N LEU A 1184 -27.22 -1.13 19.01
CA LEU A 1184 -27.50 -2.33 19.79
C LEU A 1184 -27.84 -3.53 18.88
N ILE A 1185 -28.66 -3.35 17.85
CA ILE A 1185 -28.98 -4.42 16.88
C ILE A 1185 -27.72 -4.87 16.14
N LEU A 1186 -26.93 -3.93 15.62
CA LEU A 1186 -25.69 -4.21 14.90
C LEU A 1186 -24.70 -4.98 15.78
N THR A 1187 -24.41 -4.48 16.98
CA THR A 1187 -23.47 -5.12 17.91
C THR A 1187 -23.95 -6.49 18.36
N THR A 1188 -25.26 -6.70 18.49
CA THR A 1188 -25.84 -8.02 18.80
C THR A 1188 -25.62 -9.00 17.65
N LEU A 1189 -25.89 -8.61 16.41
CA LEU A 1189 -25.69 -9.45 15.23
C LEU A 1189 -24.22 -9.85 15.06
N VAL A 1190 -23.30 -8.87 15.17
CA VAL A 1190 -21.86 -9.11 15.11
C VAL A 1190 -21.40 -10.02 16.26
N SER A 1191 -21.93 -9.83 17.48
CA SER A 1191 -21.59 -10.68 18.64
C SER A 1191 -22.01 -12.14 18.46
N ILE A 1192 -23.17 -12.37 17.86
CA ILE A 1192 -23.68 -13.72 17.56
C ILE A 1192 -22.81 -14.39 16.49
N GLU A 1193 -22.51 -13.68 15.41
CA GLU A 1193 -21.68 -14.21 14.33
C GLU A 1193 -20.27 -14.57 14.82
N LEU A 1194 -19.61 -13.66 15.53
CA LEU A 1194 -18.28 -13.88 16.10
C LEU A 1194 -18.26 -15.12 17.02
N ALA A 1195 -19.28 -15.30 17.85
CA ALA A 1195 -19.37 -16.44 18.76
C ALA A 1195 -19.51 -17.78 18.00
N ILE A 1196 -20.34 -17.83 16.95
CA ILE A 1196 -20.53 -19.03 16.12
C ILE A 1196 -19.24 -19.38 15.39
N ILE A 1197 -18.63 -18.40 14.73
CA ILE A 1197 -17.44 -18.57 13.92
C ILE A 1197 -16.22 -18.95 14.75
N LEU A 1198 -15.99 -18.30 15.90
CA LEU A 1198 -14.88 -18.65 16.79
C LEU A 1198 -15.05 -20.04 17.40
N TRP A 1199 -16.28 -20.44 17.72
CA TRP A 1199 -16.55 -21.79 18.18
C TRP A 1199 -16.25 -22.84 17.10
N LEU A 1200 -16.72 -22.63 15.86
CA LEU A 1200 -16.43 -23.52 14.73
C LEU A 1200 -14.93 -23.58 14.43
N SER A 1201 -14.28 -22.42 14.38
CA SER A 1201 -12.85 -22.30 14.05
C SER A 1201 -11.95 -22.94 15.10
N GLN A 1202 -12.27 -22.83 16.40
CA GLN A 1202 -11.44 -23.46 17.43
C GLN A 1202 -11.69 -24.96 17.56
N ARG A 1203 -12.93 -25.42 17.37
CA ARG A 1203 -13.26 -26.85 17.39
C ARG A 1203 -12.54 -27.61 16.28
N ASP A 1204 -12.48 -27.03 15.08
CA ASP A 1204 -11.89 -27.70 13.92
C ASP A 1204 -10.43 -27.25 13.66
N MET A 1205 -9.77 -26.60 14.65
CA MET A 1205 -8.47 -25.94 14.49
C MET A 1205 -7.37 -26.89 13.98
N GLU A 1206 -7.29 -28.12 14.49
CA GLU A 1206 -6.28 -29.09 14.07
C GLU A 1206 -6.43 -29.47 12.58
N VAL A 1207 -7.66 -29.51 12.06
CA VAL A 1207 -7.92 -29.81 10.65
C VAL A 1207 -7.66 -28.58 9.78
N LEU A 1208 -7.98 -27.40 10.29
CA LEU A 1208 -7.74 -26.11 9.62
C LEU A 1208 -6.25 -25.71 9.56
N GLU A 1209 -5.39 -26.31 10.39
CA GLU A 1209 -3.92 -26.10 10.39
C GLU A 1209 -3.18 -27.00 9.37
N ILE A 1210 -3.84 -28.06 8.88
CA ILE A 1210 -3.26 -29.03 7.92
C ILE A 1210 -3.54 -28.63 6.46
N ASP A 1211 -4.57 -27.80 6.24
CA ASP A 1211 -5.08 -27.32 4.94
C ASP A 1211 -4.69 -25.85 4.68
#